data_AF-A0A351CKT3-F1
#
_entry.id   AF-A0A351CKT3-F1
#
_cell.length_a   1.000
_cell.length_b   1.000
_cell.length_c   1.000
_cell.angle_alpha   90.00
_cell.angle_beta   90.00
_cell.angle_gamma   90.00
#
_symmetry.space_group_name_H-M   'P 1'
#
loop_
_entity.id
_entity.type
_entity.pdbx_description
1 polymer ?
#
loop_
_entity_poly.entity_id
_entity_poly.type
_entity_poly.pdbx_seq_one_letter_code
_entity_poly.pdbx_strand_id
1 'polypeptide(L)'
;ESRYNGTKVVSMAPDYAEYVKFADLWMPVKQGTDAAAFMAMGHVALKEFHVDKQDPYFTQYARSFTDFPMQVILEEVDGKTVTGRFLRASDFDNNLGEGNNPEWKTIVFDSKSGSFVAPNGSIGFRWGEEGKWNILEQASGKDIEAELTCINNSDTVVDVTFPHFNPDEGDSLVRKIPVRKLKLADGEDVMVTSVCDLQIAQYGIDRGLGDNLATSYDDETVPYTPAWAAKITGVPAKDLEITGREFADNASKTKGKSMVILGAAITHWYHTDMHYRGIMNLLHICGCVGQSGGGWAHYVGQEKLRPQAGWAPIAFGLDWQRPPRHMASTTYWYFHTDQWRYERVEADDLLASTAKAKYRGNQLADYNVTAQRMGWTPSIPQFDQNPLELAKEAEEAGAMDEAAVSNYVAYKLQKGDLNFAYEDIDAEENFPRNLFVWRSNLIGSSSKGHEYFLKHLLGAQNGVLNEGKEGKSCKEIKWHEKAPVGKLDLMVDINFRLNSTGAYSDIVLPTATWYEKADLNTTDMHPFVHPLGKAVDPAWEAKSDWQIFKTIAKKFSELSEKHLGTQKDVVSLPMQHDTAAAMAQPFGEVKDWKKGECEVIPGKTAPFFKVVERDYPNTYAKYIAIGPLMKKLGNNIKGIDWNTEHEVDELAVLNGTIKEEGISKGMPSLSEDIHVCDAVMRMAPETNGEVAHKSWSGQSIKTGIDHSHLYKGRQEEKITYRDIVAQPRKIITAPTWSGIESEEVSYTACYTNLHEHIPLRTLTGRAQFYQDHEWMLDFGEGFCTYKPAVDTKAVQTIPENVKSKPHLVLNWITPHSKWGIHSTYQDNLRMLTLFRGGP
;
A
#
# COMPACT_ATOMS: atom_id res chain seq x y z
N GLU A 1 12.22 25.58 14.76
CA GLU A 1 13.53 25.25 15.40
C GLU A 1 14.59 24.89 14.37
N SER A 2 14.38 23.90 13.49
CA SER A 2 15.35 23.54 12.44
C SER A 2 15.84 24.75 11.61
N ARG A 3 14.96 25.71 11.33
CA ARG A 3 15.33 27.00 10.68
C ARG A 3 16.37 27.82 11.45
N TYR A 4 16.34 27.82 12.78
CA TYR A 4 17.37 28.48 13.59
C TYR A 4 18.72 27.77 13.48
N ASN A 5 18.73 26.50 13.08
CA ASN A 5 19.94 25.75 12.74
C ASN A 5 20.36 25.93 11.26
N GLY A 6 19.80 26.90 10.55
CA GLY A 6 20.17 27.25 9.17
C GLY A 6 19.41 26.49 8.07
N THR A 7 18.47 25.61 8.41
CA THR A 7 17.66 24.91 7.41
C THR A 7 16.73 25.87 6.69
N LYS A 8 16.83 25.94 5.35
CA LYS A 8 15.85 26.62 4.50
C LYS A 8 14.58 25.79 4.37
N VAL A 9 13.41 26.43 4.46
CA VAL A 9 12.10 25.79 4.31
C VAL A 9 11.34 26.41 3.14
N VAL A 10 10.92 25.58 2.19
CA VAL A 10 10.03 25.98 1.09
C VAL A 10 8.66 25.37 1.33
N SER A 11 7.61 26.18 1.17
CA SER A 11 6.23 25.71 1.25
C SER A 11 5.58 25.79 -0.13
N MET A 12 4.96 24.70 -0.56
CA MET A 12 4.17 24.63 -1.77
C MET A 12 2.71 24.39 -1.37
N ALA A 13 1.83 25.34 -1.72
CA ALA A 13 0.44 25.34 -1.28
C ALA A 13 -0.39 26.25 -2.22
N PRO A 14 -1.61 25.84 -2.65
CA PRO A 14 -2.48 26.70 -3.46
C PRO A 14 -3.00 27.93 -2.71
N ASP A 15 -3.13 27.82 -1.38
CA ASP A 15 -3.58 28.87 -0.48
C ASP A 15 -2.49 29.28 0.50
N TYR A 16 -2.69 30.42 1.18
CA TYR A 16 -1.80 30.86 2.26
C TYR A 16 -2.12 30.11 3.56
N ALA A 17 -1.91 28.79 3.55
CA ALA A 17 -2.16 27.89 4.67
C ALA A 17 -1.27 28.21 5.89
N GLU A 18 -1.64 27.73 7.09
CA GLU A 18 -0.93 28.09 8.34
C GLU A 18 0.57 27.78 8.29
N TYR A 19 0.96 26.69 7.64
CA TYR A 19 2.38 26.30 7.56
C TYR A 19 3.20 27.19 6.63
N VAL A 20 2.56 27.87 5.68
CA VAL A 20 3.22 28.82 4.75
C VAL A 20 3.90 29.95 5.52
N LYS A 21 3.29 30.42 6.62
CA LYS A 21 3.85 31.47 7.49
C LYS A 21 5.26 31.14 8.01
N PHE A 22 5.59 29.86 8.13
CA PHE A 22 6.88 29.42 8.68
C PHE A 22 7.95 29.17 7.62
N ALA A 23 7.62 29.29 6.34
CA ALA A 23 8.54 29.05 5.22
C ALA A 23 9.34 30.31 4.85
N ASP A 24 10.50 30.10 4.22
CA ASP A 24 11.36 31.14 3.66
C ASP A 24 10.97 31.48 2.20
N LEU A 25 10.25 30.56 1.53
CA LEU A 25 9.65 30.75 0.21
C LEU A 25 8.26 30.08 0.17
N TRP A 26 7.28 30.76 -0.42
CA TRP A 26 5.96 30.20 -0.75
C TRP A 26 5.81 30.06 -2.26
N MET A 27 5.48 28.86 -2.71
CA MET A 27 5.11 28.55 -4.08
C MET A 27 3.59 28.33 -4.17
N PRO A 28 2.83 29.28 -4.76
CA PRO A 28 1.38 29.17 -4.92
C PRO A 28 1.02 28.22 -6.07
N VAL A 29 1.25 26.92 -5.88
CA VAL A 29 0.96 25.89 -6.89
C VAL A 29 -0.54 25.77 -7.14
N LYS A 30 -0.97 25.67 -8.40
CA LYS A 30 -2.34 25.26 -8.72
C LYS A 30 -2.58 23.87 -8.16
N GLN A 31 -3.64 23.69 -7.37
CA GLN A 31 -3.92 22.44 -6.69
C GLN A 31 -4.07 21.27 -7.69
N GLY A 32 -3.48 20.11 -7.36
CA GLY A 32 -3.54 18.93 -8.24
C GLY A 32 -2.61 18.99 -9.44
N THR A 33 -1.64 19.92 -9.44
CA THR A 33 -0.60 20.03 -10.49
C THR A 33 0.81 19.81 -9.94
N ASP A 34 0.93 19.39 -8.69
CA ASP A 34 2.18 19.27 -7.94
C ASP A 34 3.22 18.36 -8.62
N ALA A 35 2.78 17.31 -9.33
CA ALA A 35 3.68 16.46 -10.10
C ALA A 35 4.48 17.25 -11.14
N ALA A 36 3.86 18.21 -11.85
CA ALA A 36 4.57 19.02 -12.85
C ALA A 36 5.69 19.85 -12.21
N ALA A 37 5.46 20.43 -11.01
CA ALA A 37 6.46 21.17 -10.27
C ALA A 37 7.65 20.28 -9.87
N PHE A 38 7.38 19.11 -9.26
CA PHE A 38 8.45 18.20 -8.82
C PHE A 38 9.18 17.54 -10.00
N MET A 39 8.51 17.26 -11.11
CA MET A 39 9.16 16.79 -12.33
C MET A 39 10.11 17.86 -12.89
N ALA A 40 9.75 19.15 -12.86
CA ALA A 40 10.66 20.22 -13.26
C ALA A 40 11.86 20.39 -12.31
N MET A 41 11.66 20.24 -11.01
CA MET A 41 12.79 20.21 -10.06
C MET A 41 13.70 19.00 -10.31
N GLY A 42 13.11 17.84 -10.62
CA GLY A 42 13.84 16.62 -10.99
C GLY A 42 14.61 16.75 -12.29
N HIS A 43 14.07 17.48 -13.29
CA HIS A 43 14.77 17.80 -14.54
C HIS A 43 16.07 18.55 -14.26
N VAL A 44 16.01 19.59 -13.42
CA VAL A 44 17.19 20.37 -13.03
C VAL A 44 18.21 19.51 -12.29
N ALA A 45 17.76 18.70 -11.32
CA ALA A 45 18.64 17.81 -10.55
C ALA A 45 19.34 16.76 -11.43
N LEU A 46 18.61 16.10 -12.34
CA LEU A 46 19.19 15.15 -13.30
C LEU A 46 20.17 15.82 -14.25
N LYS A 47 19.79 16.95 -14.85
CA LYS A 47 20.65 17.67 -15.80
C LYS A 47 21.96 18.09 -15.14
N GLU A 48 21.89 18.82 -14.03
CA GLU A 48 23.09 19.40 -13.44
C GLU A 48 23.95 18.37 -12.70
N PHE A 49 23.36 17.39 -12.01
CA PHE A 49 24.10 16.51 -11.10
C PHE A 49 24.29 15.08 -11.62
N HIS A 50 23.48 14.59 -12.56
CA HIS A 50 23.67 13.26 -13.16
C HIS A 50 24.26 13.30 -14.57
N VAL A 51 23.98 14.36 -15.35
CA VAL A 51 24.51 14.50 -16.72
C VAL A 51 25.76 15.38 -16.74
N ASP A 52 25.66 16.62 -16.25
CA ASP A 52 26.73 17.61 -16.45
C ASP A 52 27.88 17.44 -15.44
N LYS A 53 27.58 17.36 -14.14
CA LYS A 53 28.61 17.22 -13.07
C LYS A 53 28.95 15.78 -12.72
N GLN A 54 28.00 14.86 -12.86
CA GLN A 54 28.10 13.46 -12.40
C GLN A 54 28.55 13.37 -10.94
N ASP A 55 27.71 13.87 -10.02
CA ASP A 55 28.00 13.89 -8.59
C ASP A 55 28.33 12.47 -8.08
N PRO A 56 29.48 12.25 -7.42
CA PRO A 56 29.91 10.92 -7.00
C PRO A 56 28.97 10.27 -5.98
N TYR A 57 28.38 11.05 -5.08
CA TYR A 57 27.45 10.51 -4.09
C TYR A 57 26.16 10.05 -4.76
N PHE A 58 25.59 10.88 -5.64
CA PHE A 58 24.36 10.52 -6.36
C PHE A 58 24.57 9.35 -7.32
N THR A 59 25.71 9.31 -8.01
CA THR A 59 26.07 8.22 -8.93
C THR A 59 26.13 6.88 -8.19
N GLN A 60 26.81 6.84 -7.04
CA GLN A 60 26.90 5.61 -6.24
C GLN A 60 25.53 5.21 -5.65
N TYR A 61 24.76 6.18 -5.16
CA TYR A 61 23.42 5.93 -4.65
C TYR A 61 22.50 5.34 -5.72
N ALA A 62 22.46 5.96 -6.90
CA ALA A 62 21.67 5.49 -8.03
C ALA A 62 22.03 4.06 -8.43
N ARG A 63 23.33 3.76 -8.53
CA ARG A 63 23.84 2.44 -8.93
C ARG A 63 23.46 1.32 -7.96
N SER A 64 23.55 1.59 -6.67
CA SER A 64 23.41 0.55 -5.64
C SER A 64 21.99 0.43 -5.07
N PHE A 65 21.23 1.53 -5.03
CA PHE A 65 19.96 1.59 -4.30
C PHE A 65 18.72 1.80 -5.18
N THR A 66 18.89 2.02 -6.48
CA THR A 66 17.78 2.21 -7.43
C THR A 66 17.78 1.15 -8.53
N ASP A 67 16.70 1.08 -9.29
CA ASP A 67 16.62 0.26 -10.50
C ASP A 67 17.24 0.93 -11.74
N PHE A 68 17.88 2.09 -11.63
CA PHE A 68 18.55 2.77 -12.75
C PHE A 68 19.42 1.87 -13.64
N PRO A 69 20.26 0.96 -13.12
CA PRO A 69 21.08 0.09 -13.98
C PRO A 69 20.31 -1.11 -14.57
N MET A 70 19.07 -1.37 -14.12
CA MET A 70 18.28 -2.51 -14.58
C MET A 70 17.90 -2.34 -16.05
N GLN A 71 17.92 -3.45 -16.79
CA GLN A 71 17.70 -3.46 -18.22
C GLN A 71 16.23 -3.72 -18.56
N VAL A 72 15.67 -2.89 -19.44
CA VAL A 72 14.30 -2.96 -19.92
C VAL A 72 14.33 -3.36 -21.39
N ILE A 73 13.44 -4.29 -21.78
CA ILE A 73 13.22 -4.68 -23.16
C ILE A 73 12.37 -3.61 -23.84
N LEU A 74 12.74 -3.21 -25.06
CA LEU A 74 11.90 -2.36 -25.90
C LEU A 74 11.04 -3.23 -26.81
N GLU A 75 9.78 -2.83 -26.99
CA GLU A 75 8.78 -3.58 -27.75
C GLU A 75 8.17 -2.70 -28.85
N GLU A 76 7.66 -3.32 -29.90
CA GLU A 76 6.92 -2.64 -30.96
C GLU A 76 5.41 -2.77 -30.73
N VAL A 77 4.72 -1.62 -30.61
CA VAL A 77 3.26 -1.54 -30.49
C VAL A 77 2.75 -0.53 -31.50
N ASP A 78 1.89 -0.98 -32.41
CA ASP A 78 1.30 -0.15 -33.49
C ASP A 78 2.33 0.66 -34.30
N GLY A 79 3.50 0.05 -34.56
CA GLY A 79 4.61 0.67 -35.31
C GLY A 79 5.41 1.72 -34.53
N LYS A 80 5.22 1.79 -33.20
CA LYS A 80 6.00 2.60 -32.28
C LYS A 80 6.83 1.70 -31.38
N THR A 81 8.12 2.01 -31.23
CA THR A 81 8.93 1.43 -30.17
C THR A 81 8.52 2.03 -28.82
N VAL A 82 8.17 1.18 -27.86
CA VAL A 82 7.75 1.54 -26.50
C VAL A 82 8.53 0.75 -25.46
N THR A 83 8.43 1.14 -24.19
CA THR A 83 9.04 0.39 -23.09
C THR A 83 8.24 -0.86 -22.75
N GLY A 84 8.88 -2.03 -22.74
CA GLY A 84 8.30 -3.32 -22.36
C GLY A 84 8.70 -3.77 -20.95
N ARG A 85 8.76 -5.08 -20.72
CA ARG A 85 9.12 -5.61 -19.39
C ARG A 85 10.61 -5.48 -19.04
N PHE A 86 10.96 -5.63 -17.76
CA PHE A 86 12.36 -5.86 -17.37
C PHE A 86 12.91 -7.15 -17.99
N LEU A 87 14.17 -7.11 -18.40
CA LEU A 87 14.96 -8.29 -18.75
C LEU A 87 15.19 -9.15 -17.51
N ARG A 88 15.00 -10.47 -17.63
CA ARG A 88 15.07 -11.46 -16.55
C ARG A 88 16.18 -12.47 -16.81
N ALA A 89 16.65 -13.13 -15.75
CA ALA A 89 17.66 -14.19 -15.89
C ALA A 89 17.17 -15.34 -16.79
N SER A 90 15.86 -15.64 -16.77
CA SER A 90 15.24 -16.64 -17.64
C SER A 90 15.27 -16.30 -19.13
N ASP A 91 15.61 -15.07 -19.50
CA ASP A 91 15.68 -14.65 -20.91
C ASP A 91 17.01 -15.04 -21.58
N PHE A 92 17.94 -15.64 -20.84
CA PHE A 92 19.27 -16.02 -21.30
C PHE A 92 19.48 -17.53 -21.26
N ASP A 93 20.41 -18.01 -22.09
CA ASP A 93 20.82 -19.42 -22.07
C ASP A 93 21.23 -19.87 -20.67
N ASN A 94 20.74 -21.06 -20.27
CA ASN A 94 20.95 -21.64 -18.95
C ASN A 94 20.53 -20.72 -17.78
N ASN A 95 19.58 -19.80 -18.01
CA ASN A 95 19.05 -18.87 -17.01
C ASN A 95 20.13 -17.98 -16.33
N LEU A 96 21.21 -17.64 -17.03
CA LEU A 96 22.41 -17.02 -16.44
C LEU A 96 22.99 -17.76 -15.21
N GLY A 97 22.76 -19.07 -15.12
CA GLY A 97 23.20 -19.89 -13.99
C GLY A 97 22.30 -19.81 -12.75
N GLU A 98 21.17 -19.11 -12.82
CA GLU A 98 20.20 -19.02 -11.73
C GLU A 98 19.19 -20.17 -11.80
N GLY A 99 19.32 -21.14 -10.89
CA GLY A 99 18.46 -22.33 -10.84
C GLY A 99 17.12 -22.15 -10.12
N ASN A 100 16.97 -21.09 -9.32
CA ASN A 100 15.77 -20.78 -8.54
C ASN A 100 15.17 -19.44 -8.99
N ASN A 101 13.87 -19.42 -9.28
CA ASN A 101 13.09 -18.24 -9.72
C ASN A 101 13.79 -17.31 -10.74
N PRO A 102 14.41 -17.83 -11.82
CA PRO A 102 15.12 -17.00 -12.80
C PRO A 102 14.23 -15.96 -13.49
N GLU A 103 12.93 -16.22 -13.61
CA GLU A 103 11.93 -15.30 -14.16
C GLU A 103 11.63 -14.09 -13.27
N TRP A 104 12.08 -14.11 -12.01
CA TRP A 104 11.91 -13.05 -11.01
C TRP A 104 13.22 -12.31 -10.68
N LYS A 105 14.29 -12.57 -11.43
CA LYS A 105 15.62 -11.97 -11.21
C LYS A 105 15.93 -10.99 -12.34
N THR A 106 15.88 -9.70 -12.04
CA THR A 106 16.15 -8.61 -13.00
C THR A 106 17.64 -8.48 -13.32
N ILE A 107 17.97 -7.95 -14.49
CA ILE A 107 19.34 -7.98 -15.04
C ILE A 107 19.95 -6.58 -15.13
N VAL A 108 21.27 -6.50 -14.87
CA VAL A 108 22.10 -5.31 -15.13
C VAL A 108 23.23 -5.67 -16.10
N PHE A 109 23.84 -4.66 -16.73
CA PHE A 109 25.11 -4.82 -17.44
C PHE A 109 26.27 -4.51 -16.48
N ASP A 110 27.19 -5.45 -16.27
CA ASP A 110 28.37 -5.24 -15.43
C ASP A 110 29.54 -4.72 -16.26
N SER A 111 30.00 -3.50 -15.96
CA SER A 111 31.11 -2.88 -16.68
C SER A 111 32.46 -3.53 -16.42
N LYS A 112 32.63 -4.27 -15.31
CA LYS A 112 33.88 -4.98 -15.00
C LYS A 112 34.08 -6.21 -15.88
N SER A 113 33.04 -7.03 -16.03
CA SER A 113 33.07 -8.21 -16.89
C SER A 113 32.70 -7.94 -18.35
N GLY A 114 32.04 -6.82 -18.63
CA GLY A 114 31.50 -6.50 -19.95
C GLY A 114 30.34 -7.43 -20.34
N SER A 115 29.53 -7.86 -19.38
CA SER A 115 28.47 -8.86 -19.59
C SER A 115 27.20 -8.58 -18.77
N PHE A 116 26.08 -9.17 -19.19
CA PHE A 116 24.82 -9.11 -18.44
C PHE A 116 24.86 -10.08 -17.25
N VAL A 117 24.40 -9.64 -16.09
CA VAL A 117 24.42 -10.40 -14.84
C VAL A 117 23.13 -10.16 -14.04
N ALA A 118 22.73 -11.16 -13.25
CA ALA A 118 21.69 -11.01 -12.22
C ALA A 118 22.35 -10.54 -10.90
N PRO A 119 22.20 -9.27 -10.49
CA PRO A 119 22.72 -8.80 -9.22
C PRO A 119 21.89 -9.36 -8.06
N ASN A 120 22.51 -9.51 -6.90
CA ASN A 120 21.82 -9.86 -5.65
C ASN A 120 20.62 -8.92 -5.38
N GLY A 121 19.63 -9.43 -4.63
CA GLY A 121 18.58 -8.61 -4.02
C GLY A 121 17.23 -8.56 -4.74
N SER A 122 17.16 -8.92 -6.03
CA SER A 122 15.86 -9.04 -6.71
C SER A 122 14.94 -10.06 -6.04
N ILE A 123 13.62 -9.92 -6.22
CA ILE A 123 12.63 -10.69 -5.45
C ILE A 123 12.79 -12.20 -5.59
N GLY A 124 13.31 -12.67 -6.74
CA GLY A 124 13.61 -14.08 -6.97
C GLY A 124 14.66 -14.67 -6.03
N PHE A 125 15.50 -13.86 -5.38
CA PHE A 125 16.45 -14.33 -4.35
C PHE A 125 15.83 -14.42 -2.94
N ARG A 126 14.62 -13.91 -2.73
CA ARG A 126 14.00 -13.83 -1.39
C ARG A 126 13.41 -15.15 -0.90
N TRP A 127 13.01 -16.01 -1.83
CA TRP A 127 12.25 -17.24 -1.59
C TRP A 127 12.86 -18.40 -2.38
N GLY A 128 12.79 -19.61 -1.85
CA GLY A 128 13.38 -20.81 -2.48
C GLY A 128 14.90 -20.93 -2.31
N GLU A 129 15.57 -19.86 -1.88
CA GLU A 129 16.99 -19.81 -1.53
C GLU A 129 17.26 -18.78 -0.42
N GLU A 130 18.51 -18.73 0.07
CA GLU A 130 18.93 -17.87 1.18
C GLU A 130 20.31 -17.23 0.89
N GLY A 131 20.66 -16.17 1.62
CA GLY A 131 21.99 -15.56 1.58
C GLY A 131 22.25 -14.56 0.45
N LYS A 132 21.41 -14.49 -0.58
CA LYS A 132 21.56 -13.57 -1.73
C LYS A 132 20.52 -12.46 -1.80
N TRP A 133 19.55 -12.42 -0.88
CA TRP A 133 18.58 -11.34 -0.82
C TRP A 133 19.16 -10.13 -0.06
N ASN A 134 20.19 -9.52 -0.65
CA ASN A 134 20.87 -8.32 -0.17
C ASN A 134 21.20 -7.38 -1.33
N ILE A 135 21.54 -6.12 -1.04
CA ILE A 135 21.89 -5.14 -2.07
C ILE A 135 23.40 -4.94 -2.24
N LEU A 136 24.22 -5.90 -1.79
CA LEU A 136 25.66 -5.87 -2.06
C LEU A 136 25.88 -5.84 -3.58
N GLU A 137 26.90 -5.12 -4.03
CA GLU A 137 27.26 -4.99 -5.46
C GLU A 137 27.93 -6.27 -5.96
N GLN A 138 27.18 -7.37 -5.93
CA GLN A 138 27.63 -8.70 -6.26
C GLN A 138 26.63 -9.44 -7.16
N ALA A 139 27.17 -10.31 -8.00
CA ALA A 139 26.43 -11.30 -8.77
C ALA A 139 27.18 -12.63 -8.71
N SER A 140 26.50 -13.72 -8.35
CA SER A 140 27.12 -15.06 -8.24
C SER A 140 28.40 -15.09 -7.40
N GLY A 141 28.43 -14.33 -6.30
CA GLY A 141 29.56 -14.25 -5.36
C GLY A 141 30.77 -13.47 -5.87
N LYS A 142 30.65 -12.74 -6.99
CA LYS A 142 31.68 -11.86 -7.53
C LYS A 142 31.24 -10.41 -7.44
N ASP A 143 32.17 -9.52 -7.13
CA ASP A 143 31.91 -8.08 -7.15
C ASP A 143 31.66 -7.60 -8.58
N ILE A 144 30.65 -6.76 -8.75
CA ILE A 144 30.25 -6.18 -10.04
C ILE A 144 30.35 -4.65 -9.98
N GLU A 145 30.15 -4.01 -11.11
CA GLU A 145 29.88 -2.59 -11.23
C GLU A 145 28.77 -2.40 -12.26
N ALA A 146 27.52 -2.21 -11.79
CA ALA A 146 26.37 -2.13 -12.67
C ALA A 146 26.40 -0.82 -13.48
N GLU A 147 26.50 -0.90 -14.80
CA GLU A 147 26.52 0.25 -15.73
C GLU A 147 25.19 1.02 -15.64
N LEU A 148 25.25 2.33 -15.35
CA LEU A 148 24.08 3.18 -15.32
C LEU A 148 23.60 3.55 -16.72
N THR A 149 24.49 3.69 -17.70
CA THR A 149 24.10 4.15 -19.05
C THR A 149 24.97 3.48 -20.10
N CYS A 150 24.35 3.04 -21.19
CA CYS A 150 25.07 2.45 -22.32
C CYS A 150 25.44 3.49 -23.40
N ILE A 151 25.25 4.80 -23.17
CA ILE A 151 25.40 5.83 -24.22
C ILE A 151 26.75 5.80 -24.97
N ASN A 152 27.84 5.42 -24.29
CA ASN A 152 29.17 5.36 -24.88
C ASN A 152 29.50 3.98 -25.48
N ASN A 153 28.66 2.98 -25.21
CA ASN A 153 28.87 1.56 -25.52
C ASN A 153 27.64 0.93 -26.20
N SER A 154 26.75 1.74 -26.78
CA SER A 154 25.50 1.30 -27.41
C SER A 154 25.75 0.80 -28.84
N ASP A 155 24.94 -0.14 -29.30
CA ASP A 155 24.98 -0.60 -30.69
C ASP A 155 24.31 0.38 -31.65
N THR A 156 23.27 1.06 -31.18
CA THR A 156 22.54 2.07 -31.95
C THR A 156 21.71 2.97 -31.04
N VAL A 157 21.05 3.96 -31.62
CA VAL A 157 20.13 4.88 -30.95
C VAL A 157 18.78 4.78 -31.67
N VAL A 158 17.71 4.60 -30.92
CA VAL A 158 16.35 4.44 -31.45
C VAL A 158 15.38 5.46 -30.87
N ASP A 159 14.29 5.71 -31.58
CA ASP A 159 13.18 6.54 -31.12
C ASP A 159 12.24 5.71 -30.26
N VAL A 160 12.08 6.07 -28.99
CA VAL A 160 11.16 5.43 -28.03
C VAL A 160 10.03 6.38 -27.68
N THR A 161 8.81 5.88 -27.67
CA THR A 161 7.60 6.64 -27.38
C THR A 161 7.19 6.47 -25.92
N PHE A 162 7.05 7.57 -25.20
CA PHE A 162 6.47 7.65 -23.86
C PHE A 162 5.06 8.23 -23.91
N PRO A 163 4.14 7.82 -23.04
CA PRO A 163 2.82 8.42 -22.95
C PRO A 163 2.87 9.83 -22.36
N HIS A 164 1.99 10.72 -22.84
CA HIS A 164 1.83 12.09 -22.37
C HIS A 164 0.35 12.41 -22.19
N PHE A 165 0.01 13.14 -21.12
CA PHE A 165 -1.38 13.32 -20.70
C PHE A 165 -1.80 14.78 -20.57
N ASN A 166 -0.94 15.74 -20.94
CA ASN A 166 -1.35 17.15 -20.89
C ASN A 166 -2.34 17.46 -22.04
N PRO A 167 -3.60 17.88 -21.77
CA PRO A 167 -4.65 17.94 -22.79
C PRO A 167 -4.37 18.92 -23.95
N ASP A 168 -3.55 19.95 -23.71
CA ASP A 168 -3.21 20.97 -24.71
C ASP A 168 -2.00 20.57 -25.58
N GLU A 169 -1.48 19.35 -25.42
CA GLU A 169 -0.28 18.84 -26.08
C GLU A 169 -0.57 17.48 -26.75
N GLY A 170 0.40 16.94 -27.51
CA GLY A 170 0.28 15.61 -28.10
C GLY A 170 0.23 14.51 -27.04
N ASP A 171 -0.40 13.38 -27.34
CA ASP A 171 -0.61 12.27 -26.39
C ASP A 171 0.64 11.40 -26.12
N SER A 172 1.78 11.76 -26.72
CA SER A 172 3.02 10.99 -26.66
C SER A 172 4.26 11.85 -26.85
N LEU A 173 5.38 11.39 -26.28
CA LEU A 173 6.72 11.98 -26.38
C LEU A 173 7.66 10.99 -27.04
N VAL A 174 8.25 11.35 -28.18
CA VAL A 174 9.29 10.54 -28.83
C VAL A 174 10.66 11.02 -28.37
N ARG A 175 11.52 10.10 -27.94
CA ARG A 175 12.86 10.40 -27.42
C ARG A 175 13.89 9.44 -27.98
N LYS A 176 15.10 9.95 -28.25
CA LYS A 176 16.23 9.14 -28.72
C LYS A 176 16.97 8.47 -27.57
N ILE A 177 17.12 7.16 -27.63
CA ILE A 177 17.63 6.34 -26.53
C ILE A 177 18.73 5.40 -27.03
N PRO A 178 19.88 5.33 -26.35
CA PRO A 178 20.94 4.38 -26.68
C PRO A 178 20.50 2.97 -26.26
N VAL A 179 20.73 2.00 -27.13
CA VAL A 179 20.33 0.61 -26.92
C VAL A 179 21.44 -0.38 -27.22
N ARG A 180 21.39 -1.53 -26.57
CA ARG A 180 22.14 -2.73 -26.94
C ARG A 180 21.20 -3.71 -27.62
N LYS A 181 21.68 -4.41 -28.64
CA LYS A 181 20.97 -5.51 -29.30
C LYS A 181 21.36 -6.82 -28.63
N LEU A 182 20.37 -7.64 -28.34
CA LEU A 182 20.56 -8.93 -27.68
C LEU A 182 19.67 -9.98 -28.32
N LYS A 183 20.17 -11.22 -28.36
CA LYS A 183 19.38 -12.40 -28.71
C LYS A 183 19.00 -13.14 -27.43
N LEU A 184 17.71 -13.31 -27.19
CA LEU A 184 17.18 -14.06 -26.05
C LEU A 184 17.36 -15.58 -26.24
N ALA A 185 17.16 -16.34 -25.16
CA ALA A 185 17.28 -17.80 -25.14
C ALA A 185 16.30 -18.51 -26.09
N ASP A 186 15.14 -17.91 -26.36
CA ASP A 186 14.15 -18.41 -27.32
C ASP A 186 14.49 -18.07 -28.79
N GLY A 187 15.58 -17.31 -29.00
CA GLY A 187 16.08 -16.90 -30.31
C GLY A 187 15.61 -15.51 -30.77
N GLU A 188 14.70 -14.85 -30.05
CA GLU A 188 14.19 -13.52 -30.37
C GLU A 188 15.31 -12.46 -30.31
N ASP A 189 15.38 -11.58 -31.33
CA ASP A 189 16.26 -10.42 -31.33
C ASP A 189 15.53 -9.22 -30.70
N VAL A 190 16.04 -8.74 -29.58
CA VAL A 190 15.48 -7.61 -28.84
C VAL A 190 16.46 -6.45 -28.71
N MET A 191 15.93 -5.28 -28.39
CA MET A 191 16.72 -4.12 -27.96
C MET A 191 16.49 -3.88 -26.47
N VAL A 192 17.59 -3.62 -25.75
CA VAL A 192 17.55 -3.34 -24.32
C VAL A 192 18.25 -2.03 -23.99
N THR A 193 17.79 -1.37 -22.94
CA THR A 193 18.38 -0.14 -22.41
C THR A 193 18.20 -0.08 -20.90
N SER A 194 18.95 0.79 -20.23
CA SER A 194 18.85 0.97 -18.79
C SER A 194 17.64 1.83 -18.41
N VAL A 195 17.09 1.63 -17.20
CA VAL A 195 16.08 2.55 -16.63
C VAL A 195 16.63 3.97 -16.54
N CYS A 196 17.92 4.16 -16.27
CA CYS A 196 18.56 5.47 -16.23
C CYS A 196 18.47 6.21 -17.58
N ASP A 197 18.79 5.53 -18.68
CA ASP A 197 18.74 6.09 -20.03
C ASP A 197 17.30 6.49 -20.39
N LEU A 198 16.33 5.62 -20.11
CA LEU A 198 14.90 5.90 -20.25
C LEU A 198 14.48 7.10 -19.40
N GLN A 199 14.91 7.16 -18.14
CA GLN A 199 14.49 8.17 -17.18
C GLN A 199 15.00 9.56 -17.54
N ILE A 200 16.26 9.69 -17.94
CA ILE A 200 16.85 10.96 -18.38
C ILE A 200 16.17 11.46 -19.65
N ALA A 201 15.95 10.56 -20.62
CA ALA A 201 15.27 10.89 -21.87
C ALA A 201 13.82 11.32 -21.65
N GLN A 202 13.08 10.64 -20.76
CA GLN A 202 11.69 10.96 -20.44
C GLN A 202 11.53 12.33 -19.79
N TYR A 203 12.50 12.76 -18.97
CA TYR A 203 12.55 14.13 -18.41
C TYR A 203 12.94 15.19 -19.45
N GLY A 204 13.15 14.83 -20.72
CA GLY A 204 13.43 15.78 -21.80
C GLY A 204 14.85 16.35 -21.78
N ILE A 205 15.83 15.62 -21.23
CA ILE A 205 17.21 16.11 -21.08
C ILE A 205 18.07 15.72 -22.27
N ASP A 206 18.73 16.70 -22.88
CA ASP A 206 19.68 16.47 -23.96
C ASP A 206 21.02 15.89 -23.47
N ARG A 207 21.44 14.83 -24.17
CA ARG A 207 22.71 14.10 -23.99
C ARG A 207 23.51 13.99 -25.30
N GLY A 208 23.16 14.80 -26.31
CA GLY A 208 23.77 14.80 -27.64
C GLY A 208 23.20 13.75 -28.59
N LEU A 209 21.99 13.25 -28.34
CA LEU A 209 21.39 12.15 -29.11
C LEU A 209 20.39 12.61 -30.18
N GLY A 210 19.92 13.86 -30.16
CA GLY A 210 19.10 14.47 -31.21
C GLY A 210 17.87 15.23 -30.71
N ASP A 211 16.87 15.39 -31.58
CA ASP A 211 15.76 16.35 -31.45
C ASP A 211 14.72 16.03 -30.34
N ASN A 212 13.83 16.99 -30.05
CA ASN A 212 12.76 16.95 -29.03
C ASN A 212 13.25 16.88 -27.56
N LEU A 213 14.44 17.41 -27.30
CA LEU A 213 15.02 17.56 -25.96
C LEU A 213 15.20 19.05 -25.63
N ALA A 214 15.11 19.39 -24.34
CA ALA A 214 15.22 20.76 -23.89
C ALA A 214 16.65 21.28 -24.11
N THR A 215 16.77 22.42 -24.78
CA THR A 215 18.06 23.12 -24.94
C THR A 215 18.34 24.12 -23.82
N SER A 216 17.30 24.50 -23.07
CA SER A 216 17.40 25.37 -21.89
C SER A 216 16.21 25.14 -20.95
N TYR A 217 16.30 25.67 -19.73
CA TYR A 217 15.17 25.65 -18.78
C TYR A 217 14.01 26.58 -19.17
N ASP A 218 14.27 27.53 -20.08
CA ASP A 218 13.28 28.47 -20.61
C ASP A 218 12.45 27.87 -21.76
N ASP A 219 12.74 26.64 -22.18
CA ASP A 219 12.02 25.96 -23.25
C ASP A 219 10.68 25.40 -22.75
N GLU A 220 9.61 26.18 -22.93
CA GLU A 220 8.24 25.79 -22.54
C GLU A 220 7.63 24.69 -23.41
N THR A 221 8.26 24.35 -24.55
CA THR A 221 7.72 23.38 -25.50
C THR A 221 8.11 21.94 -25.16
N VAL A 222 9.09 21.76 -24.29
CA VAL A 222 9.55 20.45 -23.84
C VAL A 222 8.96 20.15 -22.46
N PRO A 223 8.18 19.07 -22.32
CA PRO A 223 7.63 18.67 -21.04
C PRO A 223 8.69 18.52 -19.95
N TYR A 224 8.30 18.90 -18.74
CA TYR A 224 9.10 18.83 -17.51
C TYR A 224 10.27 19.82 -17.41
N THR A 225 10.40 20.80 -18.29
CA THR A 225 11.28 21.96 -18.01
C THR A 225 10.64 22.89 -16.97
N PRO A 226 11.44 23.74 -16.29
CA PRO A 226 10.90 24.80 -15.42
C PRO A 226 9.91 25.73 -16.12
N ALA A 227 10.16 26.13 -17.37
CA ALA A 227 9.22 26.96 -18.13
C ALA A 227 7.91 26.25 -18.45
N TRP A 228 7.96 24.98 -18.86
CA TRP A 228 6.76 24.17 -19.09
C TRP A 228 5.93 24.01 -17.81
N ALA A 229 6.57 23.68 -16.68
CA ALA A 229 5.86 23.50 -15.42
C ALA A 229 5.26 24.81 -14.89
N ALA A 230 5.87 25.96 -15.17
CA ALA A 230 5.31 27.25 -14.80
C ALA A 230 3.95 27.52 -15.47
N LYS A 231 3.77 27.12 -16.74
CA LYS A 231 2.50 27.22 -17.46
C LYS A 231 1.39 26.38 -16.81
N ILE A 232 1.74 25.19 -16.33
CA ILE A 232 0.78 24.23 -15.75
C ILE A 232 0.42 24.61 -14.31
N THR A 233 1.43 24.94 -13.53
CA THR A 233 1.32 25.08 -12.07
C THR A 233 1.04 26.51 -11.62
N GLY A 234 1.38 27.50 -12.45
CA GLY A 234 1.39 28.92 -12.06
C GLY A 234 2.56 29.33 -11.16
N VAL A 235 3.44 28.40 -10.76
CA VAL A 235 4.66 28.73 -10.00
C VAL A 235 5.70 29.34 -10.95
N PRO A 236 6.38 30.45 -10.58
CA PRO A 236 7.42 31.02 -11.42
C PRO A 236 8.51 29.99 -11.78
N ALA A 237 8.86 29.89 -13.06
CA ALA A 237 9.88 28.96 -13.56
C ALA A 237 11.20 29.10 -12.78
N LYS A 238 11.57 30.34 -12.43
CA LYS A 238 12.80 30.61 -11.68
C LYS A 238 12.80 30.01 -10.27
N ASP A 239 11.65 29.99 -9.60
CA ASP A 239 11.53 29.42 -8.26
C ASP A 239 11.63 27.90 -8.31
N LEU A 240 11.04 27.25 -9.32
CA LEU A 240 11.19 25.82 -9.59
C LEU A 240 12.65 25.46 -9.87
N GLU A 241 13.31 26.24 -10.74
CA GLU A 241 14.71 26.05 -11.11
C GLU A 241 15.65 26.18 -9.90
N ILE A 242 15.56 27.30 -9.17
CA ILE A 242 16.42 27.56 -8.00
C ILE A 242 16.16 26.51 -6.92
N THR A 243 14.91 26.16 -6.65
CA THR A 243 14.58 25.20 -5.60
C THR A 243 15.08 23.81 -5.95
N GLY A 244 14.88 23.34 -7.19
CA GLY A 244 15.44 22.06 -7.65
C GLY A 244 16.96 22.02 -7.51
N ARG A 245 17.65 23.11 -7.91
CA ARG A 245 19.10 23.23 -7.79
C ARG A 245 19.58 23.25 -6.35
N GLU A 246 19.01 24.10 -5.50
CA GLU A 246 19.42 24.22 -4.08
C GLU A 246 19.11 22.95 -3.30
N PHE A 247 18.00 22.28 -3.60
CA PHE A 247 17.63 20.99 -3.00
C PHE A 247 18.68 19.93 -3.30
N ALA A 248 19.08 19.80 -4.57
CA ALA A 248 20.12 18.87 -5.02
C ALA A 248 21.51 19.26 -4.50
N ASP A 249 21.87 20.54 -4.54
CA ASP A 249 23.15 21.04 -4.03
C ASP A 249 23.32 20.79 -2.51
N ASN A 250 22.28 21.04 -1.72
CA ASN A 250 22.27 20.69 -0.30
C ASN A 250 22.43 19.19 -0.08
N ALA A 251 21.69 18.36 -0.84
CA ALA A 251 21.78 16.91 -0.74
C ALA A 251 23.18 16.39 -1.11
N SER A 252 23.81 16.93 -2.16
CA SER A 252 25.19 16.59 -2.55
C SER A 252 26.16 16.91 -1.42
N LYS A 253 26.12 18.14 -0.87
CA LYS A 253 27.01 18.61 0.20
C LYS A 253 26.85 17.84 1.51
N THR A 254 25.62 17.43 1.82
CA THR A 254 25.28 16.81 3.11
C THR A 254 25.14 15.30 3.04
N LYS A 255 25.32 14.70 1.85
CA LYS A 255 25.06 13.29 1.56
C LYS A 255 23.62 12.89 1.89
N GLY A 256 22.68 13.61 1.28
CA GLY A 256 21.26 13.26 1.25
C GLY A 256 20.36 13.95 2.28
N LYS A 257 20.81 15.00 2.99
CA LYS A 257 19.98 15.69 4.01
C LYS A 257 19.03 16.75 3.42
N SER A 258 18.29 16.37 2.38
CA SER A 258 17.16 17.11 1.85
C SER A 258 15.89 16.26 2.01
N MET A 259 14.79 16.87 2.46
CA MET A 259 13.56 16.17 2.84
C MET A 259 12.34 16.86 2.25
N VAL A 260 11.34 16.07 1.87
CA VAL A 260 10.01 16.58 1.51
C VAL A 260 9.00 16.04 2.52
N ILE A 261 8.34 16.97 3.23
CA ILE A 261 7.20 16.67 4.10
C ILE A 261 5.93 16.82 3.27
N LEU A 262 5.11 15.77 3.23
CA LEU A 262 3.87 15.74 2.46
C LEU A 262 2.70 15.16 3.27
N GLY A 263 1.49 15.57 2.91
CA GLY A 263 0.26 15.10 3.53
C GLY A 263 -0.93 15.24 2.59
N ALA A 264 -2.15 15.01 3.12
CA ALA A 264 -3.39 14.75 2.37
C ALA A 264 -3.71 15.71 1.21
N ALA A 265 -3.21 16.95 1.24
CA ALA A 265 -3.38 17.94 0.18
C ALA A 265 -2.92 17.44 -1.21
N ILE A 266 -1.89 16.59 -1.26
CA ILE A 266 -1.45 15.95 -2.51
C ILE A 266 -1.84 14.47 -2.60
N THR A 267 -2.12 13.83 -1.46
CA THR A 267 -2.41 12.38 -1.39
C THR A 267 -3.88 12.01 -1.66
N HIS A 268 -4.79 12.99 -1.65
CA HIS A 268 -6.22 12.79 -1.87
C HIS A 268 -6.68 13.16 -3.29
N TRP A 269 -5.74 13.28 -4.23
CA TRP A 269 -6.04 13.39 -5.66
C TRP A 269 -6.11 12.00 -6.29
N TYR A 270 -6.86 11.87 -7.39
CA TYR A 270 -6.96 10.62 -8.14
C TYR A 270 -5.59 10.11 -8.59
N HIS A 271 -4.78 10.98 -9.21
CA HIS A 271 -3.39 10.71 -9.59
C HIS A 271 -2.39 11.05 -8.46
N THR A 272 -2.71 10.62 -7.23
CA THR A 272 -1.81 10.80 -6.07
C THR A 272 -0.45 10.14 -6.27
N ASP A 273 -0.41 9.05 -7.01
CA ASP A 273 0.78 8.28 -7.34
C ASP A 273 1.78 9.11 -8.16
N MET A 274 1.31 9.91 -9.13
CA MET A 274 2.16 10.82 -9.91
C MET A 274 2.74 11.93 -9.03
N HIS A 275 1.96 12.49 -8.10
CA HIS A 275 2.46 13.47 -7.13
C HIS A 275 3.55 12.85 -6.24
N TYR A 276 3.32 11.64 -5.74
CA TYR A 276 4.26 10.92 -4.89
C TYR A 276 5.54 10.58 -5.64
N ARG A 277 5.41 10.01 -6.84
CA ARG A 277 6.56 9.59 -7.64
C ARG A 277 7.37 10.78 -8.12
N GLY A 278 6.77 11.94 -8.41
CA GLY A 278 7.52 13.16 -8.68
C GLY A 278 8.43 13.55 -7.51
N ILE A 279 7.91 13.50 -6.28
CA ILE A 279 8.67 13.76 -5.04
C ILE A 279 9.73 12.67 -4.80
N MET A 280 9.34 11.40 -4.87
CA MET A 280 10.23 10.26 -4.63
C MET A 280 11.36 10.22 -5.65
N ASN A 281 11.08 10.53 -6.92
CA ASN A 281 12.09 10.66 -7.96
C ASN A 281 13.14 11.69 -7.56
N LEU A 282 12.72 12.92 -7.24
CA LEU A 282 13.66 13.99 -6.82
C LEU A 282 14.51 13.53 -5.62
N LEU A 283 13.89 12.89 -4.64
CA LEU A 283 14.59 12.39 -3.44
C LEU A 283 15.60 11.30 -3.76
N HIS A 284 15.27 10.32 -4.60
CA HIS A 284 16.18 9.23 -4.97
C HIS A 284 17.27 9.71 -5.94
N ILE A 285 16.94 10.60 -6.89
CA ILE A 285 17.91 11.29 -7.76
C ILE A 285 18.95 12.03 -6.90
N CYS A 286 18.53 12.64 -5.79
CA CYS A 286 19.42 13.34 -4.86
C CYS A 286 19.95 12.45 -3.71
N GLY A 287 19.77 11.13 -3.76
CA GLY A 287 20.25 10.20 -2.74
C GLY A 287 19.78 10.49 -1.32
N CYS A 288 18.54 10.96 -1.13
CA CYS A 288 18.05 11.42 0.17
C CYS A 288 17.37 10.32 1.02
N VAL A 289 16.71 9.35 0.37
CA VAL A 289 15.96 8.29 1.07
C VAL A 289 16.92 7.33 1.77
N GLY A 290 16.67 7.08 3.06
CA GLY A 290 17.53 6.27 3.92
C GLY A 290 18.53 7.08 4.75
N GLN A 291 18.67 8.39 4.50
CA GLN A 291 19.59 9.25 5.24
C GLN A 291 18.89 10.01 6.37
N SER A 292 19.56 10.16 7.51
CA SER A 292 19.01 10.94 8.64
C SER A 292 19.04 12.43 8.31
N GLY A 293 17.88 13.09 8.44
CA GLY A 293 17.66 14.47 8.00
C GLY A 293 17.24 14.61 6.53
N GLY A 294 17.05 13.50 5.81
CA GLY A 294 16.59 13.48 4.43
C GLY A 294 15.45 12.51 4.17
N GLY A 295 14.92 12.53 2.95
CA GLY A 295 14.02 11.49 2.45
C GLY A 295 12.55 11.91 2.35
N TRP A 296 11.71 10.89 2.19
CA TRP A 296 10.27 11.01 1.96
C TRP A 296 9.54 10.96 3.31
N ALA A 297 9.00 12.10 3.74
CA ALA A 297 8.36 12.26 5.04
C ALA A 297 6.83 12.43 4.87
N HIS A 298 6.15 11.31 4.67
CA HIS A 298 4.70 11.26 4.55
C HIS A 298 4.00 11.19 5.90
N TYR A 299 3.04 12.09 6.09
CA TYR A 299 2.19 12.10 7.28
C TYR A 299 0.72 12.32 6.91
N VAL A 300 -0.14 11.37 7.29
CA VAL A 300 -1.60 11.44 7.11
C VAL A 300 -2.33 11.08 8.41
N GLY A 301 -2.73 9.82 8.56
CA GLY A 301 -3.28 9.25 9.78
C GLY A 301 -2.19 8.56 10.59
N GLN A 302 -2.58 8.08 11.76
CA GLN A 302 -1.69 7.36 12.68
C GLN A 302 -1.67 5.86 12.31
N GLU A 303 -0.90 5.51 11.28
CA GLU A 303 -0.90 4.16 10.70
C GLU A 303 0.10 3.21 11.38
N LYS A 304 1.22 3.75 11.89
CA LYS A 304 2.31 2.95 12.46
C LYS A 304 2.02 2.44 13.87
N LEU A 305 1.32 1.31 13.91
CA LEU A 305 1.27 0.43 15.08
C LEU A 305 2.62 -0.27 15.21
N ARG A 306 3.46 0.21 16.13
CA ARG A 306 4.86 -0.27 16.26
C ARG A 306 4.95 -1.77 16.60
N PRO A 307 4.30 -2.29 17.67
CA PRO A 307 4.37 -3.71 18.05
C PRO A 307 3.47 -4.61 17.17
N GLN A 308 3.65 -4.54 15.85
CA GLN A 308 2.76 -5.14 14.84
C GLN A 308 2.62 -6.66 14.99
N ALA A 309 3.73 -7.37 15.19
CA ALA A 309 3.74 -8.83 15.28
C ALA A 309 3.09 -9.35 16.57
N GLY A 310 3.04 -8.55 17.64
CA GLY A 310 2.33 -8.91 18.85
C GLY A 310 0.83 -8.57 18.80
N TRP A 311 0.47 -7.53 18.05
CA TRP A 311 -0.92 -7.10 17.87
C TRP A 311 -1.71 -7.99 16.90
N ALA A 312 -1.14 -8.31 15.73
CA ALA A 312 -1.87 -8.97 14.66
C ALA A 312 -2.47 -10.34 15.05
N PRO A 313 -1.77 -11.21 15.83
CA PRO A 313 -2.35 -12.47 16.24
C PRO A 313 -3.61 -12.32 17.10
N ILE A 314 -3.65 -11.33 17.99
CA ILE A 314 -4.80 -11.08 18.85
C ILE A 314 -5.94 -10.42 18.06
N ALA A 315 -5.62 -9.37 17.29
CA ALA A 315 -6.61 -8.59 16.56
C ALA A 315 -7.41 -9.41 15.55
N PHE A 316 -6.77 -10.44 14.97
CA PHE A 316 -7.35 -11.26 13.91
C PHE A 316 -7.56 -12.73 14.29
N GLY A 317 -7.34 -13.09 15.56
CA GLY A 317 -7.48 -14.46 16.07
C GLY A 317 -6.50 -15.48 15.46
N LEU A 318 -5.32 -15.02 15.00
CA LEU A 318 -4.30 -15.87 14.35
C LEU A 318 -3.59 -16.82 15.30
N ASP A 319 -3.73 -16.58 16.59
CA ASP A 319 -3.32 -17.48 17.66
C ASP A 319 -4.22 -18.74 17.75
N TRP A 320 -5.44 -18.67 17.24
CA TRP A 320 -6.38 -19.79 17.17
C TRP A 320 -6.60 -20.34 15.75
N GLN A 321 -6.74 -19.47 14.76
CA GLN A 321 -7.19 -19.83 13.41
C GLN A 321 -6.50 -18.95 12.35
N ARG A 322 -6.06 -19.54 11.23
CA ARG A 322 -5.45 -18.82 10.11
C ARG A 322 -6.00 -19.35 8.79
N PRO A 323 -6.27 -18.51 7.77
CA PRO A 323 -6.22 -17.04 7.76
C PRO A 323 -7.53 -16.37 8.25
N PRO A 324 -7.51 -15.06 8.56
CA PRO A 324 -8.72 -14.26 8.78
C PRO A 324 -9.33 -13.83 7.43
N ARG A 325 -10.39 -13.01 7.47
CA ARG A 325 -10.95 -12.35 6.28
C ARG A 325 -10.67 -10.84 6.32
N HIS A 326 -9.62 -10.40 5.62
CA HIS A 326 -9.34 -8.99 5.38
C HIS A 326 -10.05 -8.50 4.11
N MET A 327 -10.37 -7.21 4.05
CA MET A 327 -11.02 -6.60 2.89
C MET A 327 -10.54 -5.16 2.65
N ALA A 328 -10.28 -4.82 1.39
CA ALA A 328 -10.01 -3.45 0.97
C ALA A 328 -11.31 -2.62 0.98
N SER A 329 -11.41 -1.65 1.89
CA SER A 329 -12.68 -0.93 2.10
C SER A 329 -13.13 -0.07 0.93
N THR A 330 -12.23 0.49 0.11
CA THR A 330 -12.64 1.27 -1.07
C THR A 330 -13.44 0.40 -2.04
N THR A 331 -12.92 -0.77 -2.40
CA THR A 331 -13.64 -1.78 -3.18
C THR A 331 -14.95 -2.15 -2.50
N TYR A 332 -14.90 -2.52 -1.21
CA TYR A 332 -16.09 -2.94 -0.48
C TYR A 332 -17.22 -1.91 -0.54
N TRP A 333 -16.94 -0.63 -0.27
CA TRP A 333 -17.95 0.41 -0.27
C TRP A 333 -18.38 0.82 -1.67
N TYR A 334 -17.47 0.87 -2.64
CA TYR A 334 -17.80 1.18 -4.03
C TYR A 334 -18.88 0.25 -4.59
N PHE A 335 -18.79 -1.02 -4.22
CA PHE A 335 -19.70 -2.08 -4.62
C PHE A 335 -20.97 -2.15 -3.75
N HIS A 336 -20.85 -2.23 -2.42
CA HIS A 336 -22.01 -2.41 -1.52
C HIS A 336 -22.84 -1.16 -1.27
N THR A 337 -22.35 0.00 -1.69
CA THR A 337 -23.15 1.23 -1.73
C THR A 337 -23.56 1.60 -3.15
N ASP A 338 -23.36 0.69 -4.10
CA ASP A 338 -23.75 0.81 -5.51
C ASP A 338 -23.16 2.01 -6.25
N GLN A 339 -22.08 2.60 -5.75
CA GLN A 339 -21.43 3.75 -6.40
C GLN A 339 -20.97 3.43 -7.83
N TRP A 340 -20.59 2.18 -8.10
CA TRP A 340 -20.26 1.69 -9.44
C TRP A 340 -21.38 1.89 -10.46
N ARG A 341 -22.65 1.91 -10.04
CA ARG A 341 -23.80 2.14 -10.92
C ARG A 341 -23.85 3.57 -11.45
N TYR A 342 -23.16 4.50 -10.80
CA TYR A 342 -23.14 5.94 -11.06
C TYR A 342 -21.80 6.41 -11.63
N GLU A 343 -20.89 5.48 -11.94
CA GLU A 343 -19.54 5.79 -12.40
C GLU A 343 -19.56 6.52 -13.75
N ARG A 344 -18.72 7.55 -13.90
CA ARG A 344 -18.64 8.33 -15.15
C ARG A 344 -17.21 8.50 -15.65
N VAL A 345 -16.25 8.12 -14.82
CA VAL A 345 -14.87 8.00 -15.25
C VAL A 345 -14.77 6.69 -16.03
N GLU A 346 -14.57 6.79 -17.33
CA GLU A 346 -14.36 5.64 -18.20
C GLU A 346 -12.91 5.17 -18.04
N ALA A 347 -12.68 3.87 -17.90
CA ALA A 347 -11.31 3.34 -17.80
C ALA A 347 -10.50 3.62 -19.07
N ASP A 348 -11.16 3.59 -20.24
CA ASP A 348 -10.54 3.87 -21.54
C ASP A 348 -10.01 5.31 -21.65
N ASP A 349 -10.62 6.28 -20.96
CA ASP A 349 -10.15 7.68 -20.92
C ASP A 349 -8.81 7.81 -20.16
N LEU A 350 -8.42 6.79 -19.39
CA LEU A 350 -7.19 6.75 -18.59
C LEU A 350 -6.05 5.98 -19.26
N LEU A 351 -6.33 5.25 -20.35
CA LEU A 351 -5.35 4.45 -21.05
C LEU A 351 -4.29 5.31 -21.74
N ALA A 352 -3.07 4.79 -21.80
CA ALA A 352 -1.99 5.41 -22.53
C ALA A 352 -2.17 5.27 -24.05
N SER A 353 -1.61 6.23 -24.79
CA SER A 353 -1.42 6.15 -26.25
C SER A 353 -0.44 5.04 -26.68
N THR A 354 0.27 4.45 -25.71
CA THR A 354 1.22 3.33 -25.84
C THR A 354 0.66 2.00 -25.34
N ALA A 355 -0.62 1.96 -24.93
CA ALA A 355 -1.23 0.78 -24.34
C ALA A 355 -1.46 -0.34 -25.37
N LYS A 356 -1.22 -1.59 -24.98
CA LYS A 356 -1.72 -2.76 -25.71
C LYS A 356 -3.23 -2.91 -25.50
N ALA A 357 -3.73 -2.44 -24.36
CA ALA A 357 -5.14 -2.25 -24.04
C ALA A 357 -5.99 -3.52 -24.17
N LYS A 358 -5.49 -4.65 -23.64
CA LYS A 358 -6.18 -5.96 -23.68
C LYS A 358 -7.60 -5.94 -23.08
N TYR A 359 -7.85 -5.03 -22.14
CA TYR A 359 -9.12 -4.87 -21.43
C TYR A 359 -9.96 -3.68 -21.92
N ARG A 360 -9.66 -3.13 -23.11
CA ARG A 360 -10.39 -1.98 -23.66
C ARG A 360 -11.91 -2.15 -23.62
N GLY A 361 -12.59 -1.10 -23.18
CA GLY A 361 -14.03 -1.03 -22.99
C GLY A 361 -14.54 -1.73 -21.73
N ASN A 362 -13.65 -2.24 -20.86
CA ASN A 362 -14.03 -2.59 -19.49
C ASN A 362 -14.21 -1.31 -18.67
N GLN A 363 -15.15 -1.33 -17.73
CA GLN A 363 -15.36 -0.25 -16.76
C GLN A 363 -14.45 -0.41 -15.55
N LEU A 364 -14.27 0.64 -14.73
CA LEU A 364 -13.43 0.57 -13.52
C LEU A 364 -13.85 -0.58 -12.57
N ALA A 365 -15.16 -0.82 -12.47
CA ALA A 365 -15.71 -1.92 -11.69
C ALA A 365 -15.31 -3.30 -12.26
N ASP A 366 -15.25 -3.45 -13.59
CA ASP A 366 -14.84 -4.70 -14.24
C ASP A 366 -13.39 -5.06 -13.92
N TYR A 367 -12.48 -4.08 -13.97
CA TYR A 367 -11.07 -4.27 -13.57
C TYR A 367 -10.99 -4.80 -12.13
N ASN A 368 -11.83 -4.31 -11.22
CA ASN A 368 -11.84 -4.77 -9.84
C ASN A 368 -12.30 -6.23 -9.72
N VAL A 369 -13.37 -6.63 -10.41
CA VAL A 369 -13.85 -8.02 -10.43
C VAL A 369 -12.80 -8.96 -11.02
N THR A 370 -12.15 -8.55 -12.12
CA THR A 370 -11.01 -9.28 -12.69
C THR A 370 -9.89 -9.46 -11.67
N ALA A 371 -9.49 -8.39 -10.98
CA ALA A 371 -8.44 -8.46 -9.96
C ALA A 371 -8.80 -9.39 -8.78
N GLN A 372 -10.06 -9.42 -8.36
CA GLN A 372 -10.52 -10.32 -7.29
C GLN A 372 -10.41 -11.79 -7.70
N ARG A 373 -10.95 -12.17 -8.87
CA ARG A 373 -10.91 -13.56 -9.33
C ARG A 373 -9.50 -14.06 -9.64
N MET A 374 -8.61 -13.16 -10.04
CA MET A 374 -7.19 -13.45 -10.27
C MET A 374 -6.39 -13.57 -8.95
N GLY A 375 -7.01 -13.25 -7.81
CA GLY A 375 -6.39 -13.35 -6.49
C GLY A 375 -5.51 -12.15 -6.11
N TRP A 376 -5.69 -10.99 -6.75
CA TRP A 376 -4.89 -9.78 -6.49
C TRP A 376 -5.44 -8.94 -5.33
N THR A 377 -6.76 -8.92 -5.15
CA THR A 377 -7.44 -8.17 -4.08
C THR A 377 -8.47 -9.06 -3.39
N PRO A 378 -8.73 -8.90 -2.08
CA PRO A 378 -9.76 -9.70 -1.41
C PRO A 378 -11.18 -9.35 -1.88
N SER A 379 -12.11 -10.27 -1.60
CA SER A 379 -13.56 -10.10 -1.77
C SER A 379 -14.28 -10.47 -0.47
N ILE A 380 -15.29 -9.68 -0.08
CA ILE A 380 -16.26 -10.01 0.99
C ILE A 380 -17.64 -9.43 0.61
N PRO A 381 -18.72 -10.24 0.57
CA PRO A 381 -18.71 -11.72 0.58
C PRO A 381 -17.82 -12.32 -0.52
N GLN A 382 -17.38 -13.56 -0.32
CA GLN A 382 -16.36 -14.18 -1.19
C GLN A 382 -16.99 -14.84 -2.43
N PHE A 383 -18.06 -15.60 -2.22
CA PHE A 383 -18.74 -16.40 -3.23
C PHE A 383 -20.23 -16.11 -3.20
N ASP A 384 -20.92 -16.45 -4.29
CA ASP A 384 -22.39 -16.46 -4.40
C ASP A 384 -23.07 -17.60 -3.64
N GLN A 385 -22.31 -18.32 -2.81
CA GLN A 385 -22.75 -19.43 -1.99
C GLN A 385 -22.19 -19.30 -0.56
N ASN A 386 -22.95 -19.78 0.43
CA ASN A 386 -22.46 -19.87 1.81
C ASN A 386 -21.20 -20.75 1.89
N PRO A 387 -20.04 -20.21 2.34
CA PRO A 387 -18.78 -20.93 2.33
C PRO A 387 -18.72 -22.11 3.33
N LEU A 388 -19.65 -22.19 4.29
CA LEU A 388 -19.79 -23.34 5.19
C LEU A 388 -20.44 -24.53 4.46
N GLU A 389 -21.51 -24.27 3.68
CA GLU A 389 -22.15 -25.29 2.85
C GLU A 389 -21.22 -25.72 1.72
N LEU A 390 -20.44 -24.79 1.15
CA LEU A 390 -19.45 -25.12 0.12
C LEU A 390 -18.38 -26.10 0.64
N ALA A 391 -17.94 -25.94 1.90
CA ALA A 391 -17.02 -26.90 2.52
C ALA A 391 -17.65 -28.29 2.64
N LYS A 392 -18.91 -28.35 3.08
CA LYS A 392 -19.66 -29.60 3.23
C LYS A 392 -19.92 -30.30 1.89
N GLU A 393 -20.30 -29.55 0.86
CA GLU A 393 -20.46 -30.07 -0.51
C GLU A 393 -19.16 -30.71 -1.02
N ALA A 394 -18.01 -30.06 -0.76
CA ALA A 394 -16.71 -30.62 -1.13
C ALA A 394 -16.45 -31.95 -0.42
N GLU A 395 -16.74 -32.06 0.88
CA GLU A 395 -16.60 -33.30 1.64
C GLU A 395 -17.54 -34.41 1.14
N GLU A 396 -18.80 -34.08 0.85
CA GLU A 396 -19.77 -35.01 0.27
C GLU A 396 -19.35 -35.48 -1.13
N ALA A 397 -18.64 -34.64 -1.88
CA ALA A 397 -18.00 -34.98 -3.15
C ALA A 397 -16.68 -35.77 -3.00
N GLY A 398 -16.26 -36.09 -1.77
CA GLY A 398 -15.09 -36.92 -1.46
C GLY A 398 -13.80 -36.16 -1.15
N ALA A 399 -13.85 -34.84 -0.93
CA ALA A 399 -12.68 -34.07 -0.51
C ALA A 399 -12.31 -34.38 0.96
N MET A 400 -11.12 -34.94 1.19
CA MET A 400 -10.70 -35.41 2.52
C MET A 400 -9.74 -34.46 3.25
N ASP A 401 -9.16 -33.47 2.55
CA ASP A 401 -8.19 -32.51 3.08
C ASP A 401 -8.34 -31.12 2.43
N GLU A 402 -7.59 -30.12 2.91
CA GLU A 402 -7.63 -28.74 2.38
C GLU A 402 -7.30 -28.69 0.89
N ALA A 403 -6.33 -29.50 0.42
CA ALA A 403 -5.94 -29.49 -0.99
C ALA A 403 -7.07 -30.01 -1.89
N ALA A 404 -7.76 -31.08 -1.48
CA ALA A 404 -8.91 -31.60 -2.18
C ALA A 404 -10.09 -30.61 -2.20
N VAL A 405 -10.35 -29.90 -1.08
CA VAL A 405 -11.38 -28.84 -1.04
C VAL A 405 -10.99 -27.69 -1.96
N SER A 406 -9.73 -27.24 -1.93
CA SER A 406 -9.24 -26.18 -2.80
C SER A 406 -9.38 -26.53 -4.28
N ASN A 407 -9.08 -27.78 -4.65
CA ASN A 407 -9.26 -28.28 -6.02
C ASN A 407 -10.73 -28.37 -6.42
N TYR A 408 -11.61 -28.77 -5.50
CA TYR A 408 -13.06 -28.79 -5.72
C TYR A 408 -13.61 -27.38 -5.99
N VAL A 409 -13.21 -26.39 -5.20
CA VAL A 409 -13.59 -24.98 -5.40
C VAL A 409 -13.07 -24.45 -6.74
N ALA A 410 -11.79 -24.68 -7.05
CA ALA A 410 -11.20 -24.30 -8.33
C ALA A 410 -11.94 -24.95 -9.52
N TYR A 411 -12.34 -26.21 -9.38
CA TYR A 411 -13.13 -26.92 -10.38
C TYR A 411 -14.52 -26.29 -10.58
N LYS A 412 -15.26 -26.01 -9.51
CA LYS A 412 -16.59 -25.35 -9.62
C LYS A 412 -16.47 -23.97 -10.28
N LEU A 413 -15.46 -23.17 -9.90
CA LEU A 413 -15.18 -21.87 -10.53
C LEU A 413 -14.87 -22.01 -12.03
N GLN A 414 -14.00 -22.95 -12.40
CA GLN A 414 -13.65 -23.21 -13.79
C GLN A 414 -14.85 -23.68 -14.63
N LYS A 415 -15.82 -24.37 -14.02
CA LYS A 415 -17.06 -24.84 -14.66
C LYS A 415 -18.17 -23.79 -14.70
N GLY A 416 -18.11 -22.76 -13.85
CA GLY A 416 -19.17 -21.78 -13.67
C GLY A 416 -20.28 -22.22 -12.71
N ASP A 417 -20.05 -23.28 -11.92
CA ASP A 417 -21.00 -23.78 -10.90
C ASP A 417 -20.86 -23.05 -9.55
N LEU A 418 -19.89 -22.16 -9.45
CA LEU A 418 -19.63 -21.25 -8.33
C LEU A 418 -19.09 -19.95 -8.93
N ASN A 419 -19.49 -18.80 -8.42
CA ASN A 419 -18.95 -17.51 -8.84
C ASN A 419 -18.42 -16.71 -7.65
N PHE A 420 -17.54 -15.75 -7.93
CA PHE A 420 -17.22 -14.74 -6.93
C PHE A 420 -18.44 -13.82 -6.74
N ALA A 421 -18.74 -13.45 -5.49
CA ALA A 421 -19.94 -12.67 -5.16
C ALA A 421 -20.04 -11.34 -5.93
N TYR A 422 -18.90 -10.73 -6.27
CA TYR A 422 -18.84 -9.42 -6.94
C TYR A 422 -19.22 -9.48 -8.43
N GLU A 423 -19.32 -10.68 -9.00
CA GLU A 423 -19.87 -10.86 -10.35
C GLU A 423 -21.39 -10.66 -10.38
N ASP A 424 -22.07 -10.77 -9.23
CA ASP A 424 -23.49 -10.42 -9.06
C ASP A 424 -23.72 -9.78 -7.68
N ILE A 425 -23.08 -8.62 -7.46
CA ILE A 425 -23.07 -7.95 -6.15
C ILE A 425 -24.44 -7.44 -5.69
N ASP A 426 -25.38 -7.32 -6.62
CA ASP A 426 -26.75 -6.86 -6.38
C ASP A 426 -27.72 -8.01 -6.08
N ALA A 427 -27.25 -9.26 -6.10
CA ALA A 427 -28.00 -10.41 -5.59
C ALA A 427 -28.05 -10.40 -4.06
N GLU A 428 -29.21 -10.75 -3.50
CA GLU A 428 -29.52 -10.57 -2.06
C GLU A 428 -28.66 -11.46 -1.14
N GLU A 429 -28.23 -12.61 -1.65
CA GLU A 429 -27.30 -13.53 -1.02
C GLU A 429 -25.89 -12.92 -0.86
N ASN A 430 -25.54 -11.92 -1.68
CA ASN A 430 -24.24 -11.25 -1.70
C ASN A 430 -24.19 -9.96 -0.87
N PHE A 431 -25.28 -9.63 -0.16
CA PHE A 431 -25.32 -8.43 0.67
C PHE A 431 -24.59 -8.63 2.00
N PRO A 432 -23.85 -7.62 2.48
CA PRO A 432 -23.49 -7.57 3.87
C PRO A 432 -24.73 -7.24 4.68
N ARG A 433 -25.01 -8.05 5.71
CA ARG A 433 -26.23 -7.90 6.51
C ARG A 433 -26.00 -7.31 7.89
N ASN A 434 -24.83 -7.52 8.48
CA ASN A 434 -24.50 -7.06 9.82
C ASN A 434 -23.23 -6.22 9.79
N LEU A 435 -23.29 -5.00 10.32
CA LEU A 435 -22.16 -4.09 10.38
C LEU A 435 -21.96 -3.57 11.81
N PHE A 436 -20.77 -3.83 12.36
CA PHE A 436 -20.29 -3.18 13.59
C PHE A 436 -19.42 -1.98 13.20
N VAL A 437 -19.72 -0.81 13.75
CA VAL A 437 -18.93 0.40 13.62
C VAL A 437 -18.46 0.86 14.99
N TRP A 438 -17.15 0.84 15.22
CA TRP A 438 -16.55 1.29 16.48
C TRP A 438 -15.27 2.04 16.20
N ARG A 439 -14.91 2.99 17.06
CA ARG A 439 -13.74 3.89 16.88
C ARG A 439 -13.75 4.61 15.53
N SER A 440 -14.94 4.79 14.95
CA SER A 440 -15.16 5.35 13.63
C SER A 440 -16.44 6.19 13.62
N ASN A 441 -16.50 7.18 12.73
CA ASN A 441 -17.74 7.87 12.37
C ASN A 441 -17.92 7.72 10.86
N LEU A 442 -18.16 6.48 10.40
CA LEU A 442 -18.29 6.14 8.98
C LEU A 442 -19.25 7.08 8.25
N ILE A 443 -20.50 7.18 8.73
CA ILE A 443 -21.57 7.92 8.06
C ILE A 443 -21.31 9.43 8.11
N GLY A 444 -20.75 9.96 9.20
CA GLY A 444 -20.51 11.39 9.36
C GLY A 444 -19.10 11.88 9.02
N SER A 445 -18.21 11.04 8.49
CA SER A 445 -16.82 11.45 8.27
C SER A 445 -16.13 10.78 7.08
N SER A 446 -16.08 9.44 7.02
CA SER A 446 -15.22 8.74 6.06
C SER A 446 -15.97 8.15 4.86
N SER A 447 -17.31 8.17 4.85
CA SER A 447 -18.17 7.73 3.74
C SER A 447 -18.11 8.69 2.55
N LYS A 448 -17.19 8.43 1.61
CA LYS A 448 -17.23 9.10 0.30
C LYS A 448 -18.46 8.57 -0.45
N GLY A 449 -19.28 9.49 -0.97
CA GLY A 449 -20.59 9.13 -1.49
C GLY A 449 -21.64 8.91 -0.39
N HIS A 450 -21.67 9.75 0.65
CA HIS A 450 -22.59 9.66 1.80
C HIS A 450 -24.04 9.28 1.43
N GLU A 451 -24.61 9.95 0.43
CA GLU A 451 -26.00 9.70 0.01
C GLU A 451 -26.22 8.28 -0.56
N TYR A 452 -25.18 7.67 -1.14
CA TYR A 452 -25.23 6.29 -1.62
C TYR A 452 -25.19 5.29 -0.46
N PHE A 453 -24.47 5.58 0.63
CA PHE A 453 -24.58 4.81 1.87
C PHE A 453 -26.02 4.87 2.41
N LEU A 454 -26.61 6.06 2.49
CA LEU A 454 -27.98 6.20 2.99
C LEU A 454 -28.98 5.43 2.13
N LYS A 455 -28.90 5.53 0.80
CA LYS A 455 -29.79 4.84 -0.14
C LYS A 455 -29.58 3.32 -0.13
N HIS A 456 -28.40 2.87 -0.54
CA HIS A 456 -28.18 1.47 -0.90
C HIS A 456 -27.86 0.62 0.32
N LEU A 457 -27.11 1.15 1.29
CA LEU A 457 -26.73 0.39 2.47
C LEU A 457 -27.81 0.44 3.56
N LEU A 458 -28.29 1.63 3.91
CA LEU A 458 -29.21 1.82 5.05
C LEU A 458 -30.69 1.82 4.68
N GLY A 459 -31.05 2.10 3.43
CA GLY A 459 -32.45 2.30 3.02
C GLY A 459 -33.09 3.55 3.64
N ALA A 460 -32.29 4.52 4.05
CA ALA A 460 -32.72 5.77 4.64
C ALA A 460 -33.11 6.81 3.58
N GLN A 461 -33.76 7.90 4.02
CA GLN A 461 -33.93 9.08 3.18
C GLN A 461 -32.56 9.58 2.72
N ASN A 462 -32.45 9.92 1.43
CA ASN A 462 -31.19 10.30 0.80
C ASN A 462 -31.40 11.42 -0.24
N GLY A 463 -30.29 12.03 -0.66
CA GLY A 463 -30.20 13.11 -1.63
C GLY A 463 -29.56 12.71 -2.98
N VAL A 464 -29.57 11.42 -3.36
CA VAL A 464 -29.06 10.99 -4.67
C VAL A 464 -29.89 11.61 -5.80
N LEU A 465 -29.24 12.30 -6.75
CA LEU A 465 -29.92 13.14 -7.75
C LEU A 465 -30.29 12.41 -9.06
N ASN A 466 -29.87 11.17 -9.26
CA ASN A 466 -30.11 10.41 -10.48
C ASN A 466 -30.27 8.91 -10.17
N GLU A 467 -30.59 8.11 -11.19
CA GLU A 467 -30.94 6.69 -11.04
C GLU A 467 -29.75 5.71 -11.10
N GLY A 468 -28.55 6.18 -11.45
CA GLY A 468 -27.34 5.34 -11.57
C GLY A 468 -27.50 4.24 -12.61
N LYS A 469 -27.41 4.60 -13.90
CA LYS A 469 -27.53 3.66 -15.04
C LYS A 469 -26.21 3.46 -15.77
N GLU A 470 -25.20 4.21 -15.40
CA GLU A 470 -23.90 4.23 -16.05
C GLU A 470 -23.19 2.87 -15.94
N GLY A 471 -23.35 2.15 -14.82
CA GLY A 471 -22.81 0.80 -14.63
C GLY A 471 -23.40 -0.29 -15.54
N LYS A 472 -24.44 0.01 -16.36
CA LYS A 472 -25.02 -0.96 -17.30
C LYS A 472 -24.03 -1.40 -18.40
N SER A 473 -22.98 -0.61 -18.64
CA SER A 473 -21.92 -0.92 -19.60
C SER A 473 -20.87 -1.90 -19.05
N CYS A 474 -20.86 -2.20 -17.75
CA CYS A 474 -19.97 -3.19 -17.15
C CYS A 474 -20.16 -4.56 -17.80
N LYS A 475 -19.06 -5.28 -17.99
CA LYS A 475 -19.03 -6.59 -18.67
C LYS A 475 -18.84 -7.77 -17.72
N GLU A 476 -18.26 -7.53 -16.55
CA GLU A 476 -17.87 -8.56 -15.58
C GLU A 476 -18.85 -8.64 -14.40
N ILE A 477 -19.84 -7.75 -14.36
CA ILE A 477 -20.84 -7.62 -13.29
C ILE A 477 -22.23 -7.75 -13.89
N LYS A 478 -23.07 -8.58 -13.28
CA LYS A 478 -24.47 -8.72 -13.67
C LYS A 478 -25.27 -7.46 -13.31
N TRP A 479 -25.90 -6.88 -14.33
CA TRP A 479 -26.76 -5.72 -14.17
C TRP A 479 -28.18 -6.09 -13.76
N HIS A 480 -28.67 -5.48 -12.68
CA HIS A 480 -30.08 -5.51 -12.28
C HIS A 480 -30.76 -4.16 -12.56
N GLU A 481 -31.88 -4.18 -13.28
CA GLU A 481 -32.61 -2.95 -13.67
C GLU A 481 -33.11 -2.15 -12.46
N LYS A 482 -33.42 -2.82 -11.35
CA LYS A 482 -33.75 -2.17 -10.08
C LYS A 482 -32.54 -2.26 -9.16
N ALA A 483 -31.99 -1.12 -8.79
CA ALA A 483 -30.91 -1.08 -7.80
C ALA A 483 -31.44 -1.50 -6.42
N PRO A 484 -30.72 -2.38 -5.69
CA PRO A 484 -31.06 -2.73 -4.32
C PRO A 484 -30.95 -1.53 -3.36
N VAL A 485 -31.75 -1.54 -2.30
CA VAL A 485 -31.87 -0.48 -1.30
C VAL A 485 -31.96 -1.14 0.08
N GLY A 486 -31.27 -0.61 1.08
CA GLY A 486 -31.27 -1.16 2.44
C GLY A 486 -30.65 -2.54 2.52
N LYS A 487 -29.41 -2.70 2.06
CA LYS A 487 -28.67 -3.99 2.10
C LYS A 487 -28.37 -4.48 3.52
N LEU A 488 -28.24 -3.58 4.51
CA LEU A 488 -27.99 -3.97 5.91
C LEU A 488 -29.27 -4.34 6.66
N ASP A 489 -29.22 -5.44 7.40
CA ASP A 489 -30.25 -5.86 8.35
C ASP A 489 -30.01 -5.29 9.76
N LEU A 490 -28.75 -5.05 10.13
CA LEU A 490 -28.36 -4.52 11.43
C LEU A 490 -27.06 -3.70 11.36
N MET A 491 -27.13 -2.48 11.91
CA MET A 491 -25.99 -1.62 12.16
C MET A 491 -25.84 -1.32 13.67
N VAL A 492 -24.68 -1.65 14.22
CA VAL A 492 -24.33 -1.40 15.63
C VAL A 492 -23.21 -0.37 15.71
N ASP A 493 -23.43 0.76 16.36
CA ASP A 493 -22.39 1.76 16.65
C ASP A 493 -21.93 1.66 18.11
N ILE A 494 -20.62 1.64 18.33
CA ILE A 494 -20.00 1.61 19.66
C ILE A 494 -19.25 2.92 19.86
N ASN A 495 -19.77 3.78 20.75
CA ASN A 495 -19.29 5.15 20.88
C ASN A 495 -19.51 5.76 22.26
N PHE A 496 -18.72 6.80 22.59
CA PHE A 496 -18.82 7.53 23.85
C PHE A 496 -19.58 8.86 23.69
N ARG A 497 -19.91 9.23 22.44
CA ARG A 497 -20.74 10.37 22.06
C ARG A 497 -21.71 9.91 20.98
N LEU A 498 -22.89 10.52 20.92
CA LEU A 498 -23.82 10.27 19.81
C LEU A 498 -23.30 10.99 18.55
N ASN A 499 -22.49 10.30 17.76
CA ASN A 499 -22.01 10.77 16.47
C ASN A 499 -23.07 10.55 15.37
N SER A 500 -22.78 10.97 14.14
CA SER A 500 -23.70 10.78 13.01
C SER A 500 -23.95 9.31 12.70
N THR A 501 -22.92 8.44 12.77
CA THR A 501 -23.12 6.99 12.63
C THR A 501 -24.14 6.45 13.63
N GLY A 502 -23.96 6.71 14.92
CA GLY A 502 -24.88 6.26 15.96
C GLY A 502 -26.30 6.82 15.80
N ALA A 503 -26.46 8.02 15.23
CA ALA A 503 -27.77 8.59 14.90
C ALA A 503 -28.51 7.83 13.77
N TYR A 504 -27.78 7.07 12.94
CA TYR A 504 -28.33 6.23 11.87
C TYR A 504 -28.31 4.72 12.21
N SER A 505 -27.70 4.32 13.33
CA SER A 505 -27.59 2.92 13.73
C SER A 505 -28.84 2.40 14.42
N ASP A 506 -29.10 1.10 14.30
CA ASP A 506 -30.20 0.43 14.99
C ASP A 506 -29.91 0.26 16.49
N ILE A 507 -28.64 0.02 16.82
CA ILE A 507 -28.16 -0.16 18.20
C ILE A 507 -26.96 0.75 18.44
N VAL A 508 -26.97 1.48 19.55
CA VAL A 508 -25.81 2.21 20.07
C VAL A 508 -25.38 1.61 21.39
N LEU A 509 -24.10 1.22 21.50
CA LEU A 509 -23.51 0.69 22.72
C LEU A 509 -22.54 1.72 23.33
N PRO A 510 -22.69 2.08 24.62
CA PRO A 510 -21.84 3.08 25.24
C PRO A 510 -20.44 2.52 25.49
N THR A 511 -19.43 3.10 24.84
CA THR A 511 -18.02 2.76 25.10
C THR A 511 -17.36 3.70 26.11
N ALA A 512 -16.38 3.19 26.85
CA ALA A 512 -15.56 3.98 27.75
C ALA A 512 -14.74 5.02 26.98
N THR A 513 -14.59 6.22 27.54
CA THR A 513 -13.67 7.23 26.98
C THR A 513 -12.22 6.77 27.12
N TRP A 514 -11.30 7.48 26.48
CA TRP A 514 -9.86 7.15 26.56
C TRP A 514 -9.25 7.30 27.96
N TYR A 515 -9.95 7.97 28.89
CA TYR A 515 -9.50 8.14 30.29
C TYR A 515 -10.09 7.09 31.25
N GLU A 516 -10.86 6.14 30.73
CA GLU A 516 -11.62 5.17 31.54
C GLU A 516 -11.27 3.72 31.16
N LYS A 517 -10.28 3.51 30.28
CA LYS A 517 -9.86 2.18 29.80
C LYS A 517 -8.34 2.05 29.69
N ALA A 518 -7.87 0.81 29.71
CA ALA A 518 -6.47 0.48 29.42
C ALA A 518 -6.34 0.16 27.92
N ASP A 519 -5.34 0.73 27.27
CA ASP A 519 -5.00 0.46 25.86
C ASP A 519 -3.56 0.92 25.58
N LEU A 520 -3.06 0.68 24.36
CA LEU A 520 -1.76 1.13 23.88
C LEU A 520 -1.90 2.19 22.78
N ASN A 521 -0.93 3.10 22.69
CA ASN A 521 -0.82 4.05 21.59
C ASN A 521 0.64 4.18 21.11
N THR A 522 0.82 4.20 19.79
CA THR A 522 2.09 4.44 19.09
C THR A 522 1.84 5.23 17.81
N THR A 523 2.83 5.96 17.32
CA THR A 523 2.71 6.78 16.11
C THR A 523 4.02 6.78 15.29
N ASP A 524 3.91 7.16 14.02
CA ASP A 524 5.00 7.52 13.13
C ASP A 524 5.90 8.62 13.69
N MET A 525 5.29 9.60 14.37
CA MET A 525 5.94 10.86 14.74
C MET A 525 7.05 10.72 15.77
N HIS A 526 7.01 9.68 16.61
CA HIS A 526 7.99 9.45 17.66
C HIS A 526 8.09 7.98 18.05
N PRO A 527 9.21 7.53 18.64
CA PRO A 527 9.47 6.11 18.89
C PRO A 527 8.91 5.57 20.21
N PHE A 528 8.05 6.33 20.88
CA PHE A 528 7.49 5.91 22.17
C PHE A 528 6.24 5.05 22.01
N VAL A 529 6.16 4.00 22.83
CA VAL A 529 4.92 3.34 23.22
C VAL A 529 4.46 3.91 24.57
N HIS A 530 3.18 4.27 24.66
CA HIS A 530 2.57 4.78 25.88
C HIS A 530 1.11 4.29 26.00
N PRO A 531 0.54 4.27 27.23
CA PRO A 531 -0.79 3.72 27.42
C PRO A 531 -1.88 4.78 27.23
N LEU A 532 -3.11 4.31 27.07
CA LEU A 532 -4.30 4.94 27.63
C LEU A 532 -4.47 4.37 29.04
N GLY A 533 -4.73 5.23 30.03
CA GLY A 533 -4.83 4.84 31.44
C GLY A 533 -6.21 5.11 32.01
N LYS A 534 -6.69 4.17 32.82
CA LYS A 534 -7.94 4.29 33.57
C LYS A 534 -7.76 5.23 34.76
N ALA A 535 -8.23 6.47 34.63
CA ALA A 535 -8.28 7.45 35.72
C ALA A 535 -9.40 7.14 36.71
N VAL A 536 -10.56 6.68 36.20
CA VAL A 536 -11.74 6.24 36.95
C VAL A 536 -12.41 5.07 36.22
N ASP A 537 -13.32 4.36 36.90
CA ASP A 537 -14.21 3.40 36.24
C ASP A 537 -15.05 4.08 35.14
N PRO A 538 -15.35 3.39 34.02
CA PRO A 538 -16.24 3.94 32.99
C PRO A 538 -17.56 4.43 33.59
N ALA A 539 -17.93 5.67 33.28
CA ALA A 539 -19.16 6.25 33.78
C ALA A 539 -20.42 5.50 33.29
N TRP A 540 -21.45 5.48 34.13
CA TRP A 540 -22.74 4.83 33.87
C TRP A 540 -22.59 3.34 33.54
N GLU A 541 -23.11 2.90 32.39
CA GLU A 541 -23.06 1.51 31.93
C GLU A 541 -22.02 1.31 30.81
N ALA A 542 -21.16 2.31 30.58
CA ALA A 542 -20.10 2.22 29.59
C ALA A 542 -19.13 1.08 29.91
N LYS A 543 -18.57 0.49 28.87
CA LYS A 543 -17.53 -0.54 28.95
C LYS A 543 -16.45 -0.24 27.93
N SER A 544 -15.21 -0.67 28.15
CA SER A 544 -14.20 -0.59 27.09
C SER A 544 -14.61 -1.47 25.90
N ASP A 545 -14.11 -1.13 24.71
CA ASP A 545 -14.41 -1.87 23.49
C ASP A 545 -14.11 -3.38 23.64
N TRP A 546 -12.98 -3.71 24.30
CA TRP A 546 -12.60 -5.09 24.58
C TRP A 546 -13.63 -5.83 25.45
N GLN A 547 -14.14 -5.19 26.50
CA GLN A 547 -15.15 -5.78 27.38
C GLN A 547 -16.54 -5.88 26.72
N ILE A 548 -16.87 -4.95 25.81
CA ILE A 548 -18.08 -5.03 24.98
C ILE A 548 -18.01 -6.27 24.08
N PHE A 549 -16.94 -6.41 23.29
CA PHE A 549 -16.78 -7.57 22.41
C PHE A 549 -16.61 -8.89 23.18
N LYS A 550 -15.99 -8.88 24.37
CA LYS A 550 -15.96 -10.05 25.28
C LYS A 550 -17.39 -10.50 25.65
N THR A 551 -18.26 -9.54 25.97
CA THR A 551 -19.66 -9.82 26.32
C THR A 551 -20.45 -10.35 25.11
N ILE A 552 -20.25 -9.76 23.93
CA ILE A 552 -20.87 -10.22 22.68
C ILE A 552 -20.39 -11.64 22.35
N ALA A 553 -19.09 -11.92 22.42
CA ALA A 553 -18.51 -13.24 22.18
C ALA A 553 -19.12 -14.30 23.11
N LYS A 554 -19.29 -13.97 24.40
CA LYS A 554 -19.96 -14.85 25.37
C LYS A 554 -21.38 -15.19 24.94
N LYS A 555 -22.19 -14.17 24.62
CA LYS A 555 -23.58 -14.39 24.24
C LYS A 555 -23.71 -15.11 22.89
N PHE A 556 -22.85 -14.77 21.95
CA PHE A 556 -22.76 -15.45 20.65
C PHE A 556 -22.44 -16.94 20.82
N SER A 557 -21.45 -17.28 21.65
CA SER A 557 -21.11 -18.67 21.96
C SER A 557 -22.31 -19.48 22.47
N GLU A 558 -23.05 -18.96 23.46
CA GLU A 558 -24.27 -19.60 23.99
C GLU A 558 -25.33 -19.87 22.91
N LEU A 559 -25.53 -18.91 21.98
CA LEU A 559 -26.54 -19.05 20.92
C LEU A 559 -26.07 -19.96 19.78
N SER A 560 -24.76 -19.94 19.48
CA SER A 560 -24.16 -20.68 18.38
C SER A 560 -24.16 -22.20 18.56
N GLU A 561 -24.23 -22.69 19.80
CA GLU A 561 -24.32 -24.13 20.12
C GLU A 561 -25.51 -24.79 19.41
N LYS A 562 -26.65 -24.10 19.37
CA LYS A 562 -27.86 -24.60 18.71
C LYS A 562 -27.82 -24.49 17.19
N HIS A 563 -27.17 -23.47 16.66
CA HIS A 563 -27.36 -23.03 15.27
C HIS A 563 -26.17 -23.26 14.34
N LEU A 564 -24.94 -23.32 14.88
CA LEU A 564 -23.72 -23.37 14.10
C LEU A 564 -22.80 -24.54 14.52
N GLY A 565 -22.58 -24.78 15.81
CA GLY A 565 -21.65 -25.83 16.25
C GLY A 565 -20.22 -25.65 15.70
N THR A 566 -19.54 -26.74 15.37
CA THR A 566 -18.24 -26.72 14.69
C THR A 566 -18.42 -26.88 13.18
N GLN A 567 -17.85 -25.96 12.40
CA GLN A 567 -18.01 -25.90 10.94
C GLN A 567 -16.66 -25.81 10.25
N LYS A 568 -16.56 -26.36 9.04
CA LYS A 568 -15.46 -26.04 8.11
C LYS A 568 -15.89 -24.88 7.22
N ASP A 569 -14.98 -23.93 7.02
CA ASP A 569 -15.24 -22.71 6.27
C ASP A 569 -14.23 -22.58 5.13
N VAL A 570 -14.72 -22.41 3.89
CA VAL A 570 -13.86 -22.08 2.75
C VAL A 570 -13.57 -20.59 2.74
N VAL A 571 -12.30 -20.23 2.90
CA VAL A 571 -11.82 -18.84 2.90
C VAL A 571 -11.00 -18.58 1.65
N SER A 572 -11.45 -17.64 0.83
CA SER A 572 -10.64 -17.07 -0.24
C SER A 572 -9.58 -16.12 0.34
N LEU A 573 -8.31 -16.34 0.04
CA LEU A 573 -7.20 -15.47 0.47
C LEU A 573 -6.41 -15.02 -0.76
N PRO A 574 -6.37 -13.72 -1.08
CA PRO A 574 -5.57 -13.23 -2.22
C PRO A 574 -4.08 -13.52 -2.00
N MET A 575 -3.29 -13.56 -3.08
CA MET A 575 -1.83 -13.68 -2.97
C MET A 575 -1.30 -12.53 -2.11
N GLN A 576 -0.55 -12.87 -1.07
CA GLN A 576 -0.06 -11.90 -0.11
C GLN A 576 1.32 -11.40 -0.51
N HIS A 577 1.50 -10.08 -0.47
CA HIS A 577 2.85 -9.51 -0.39
C HIS A 577 3.60 -10.08 0.81
N ASP A 578 4.94 -10.02 0.78
CA ASP A 578 5.80 -10.57 1.83
C ASP A 578 5.65 -12.09 2.06
N THR A 579 5.10 -12.81 1.08
CA THR A 579 5.11 -14.27 0.99
C THR A 579 5.66 -14.73 -0.36
N ALA A 580 6.00 -16.01 -0.50
CA ALA A 580 6.41 -16.57 -1.79
C ALA A 580 5.31 -16.44 -2.87
N ALA A 581 4.03 -16.34 -2.47
CA ALA A 581 2.91 -16.15 -3.39
C ALA A 581 2.90 -14.79 -4.09
N ALA A 582 3.71 -13.81 -3.63
CA ALA A 582 3.90 -12.56 -4.36
C ALA A 582 4.54 -12.78 -5.75
N MET A 583 5.22 -13.91 -5.95
CA MET A 583 5.80 -14.35 -7.22
C MET A 583 4.79 -15.18 -8.03
N ALA A 584 3.61 -14.60 -8.28
CA ALA A 584 2.46 -15.29 -8.86
C ALA A 584 2.55 -15.41 -10.40
N GLN A 585 2.45 -14.27 -11.10
CA GLN A 585 2.49 -14.20 -12.56
C GLN A 585 3.77 -13.45 -12.98
N PRO A 586 4.80 -14.16 -13.49
CA PRO A 586 6.07 -13.55 -13.87
C PRO A 586 5.90 -12.62 -15.08
N PHE A 587 6.95 -11.85 -15.36
CA PHE A 587 7.02 -10.92 -16.49
C PHE A 587 6.01 -9.75 -16.46
N GLY A 588 5.22 -9.62 -15.39
CA GLY A 588 4.16 -8.62 -15.30
C GLY A 588 2.97 -8.90 -16.21
N GLU A 589 2.93 -10.06 -16.87
CA GLU A 589 1.88 -10.48 -17.81
C GLU A 589 0.60 -10.86 -17.04
N VAL A 590 -0.54 -10.43 -17.56
CA VAL A 590 -1.85 -10.65 -16.93
C VAL A 590 -2.60 -11.75 -17.65
N LYS A 591 -2.74 -12.92 -17.00
CA LYS A 591 -3.52 -14.07 -17.49
C LYS A 591 -4.77 -14.29 -16.67
N ASP A 592 -5.92 -14.12 -17.31
CA ASP A 592 -7.24 -14.31 -16.74
C ASP A 592 -7.80 -15.69 -17.08
N TRP A 593 -7.91 -16.55 -16.06
CA TRP A 593 -8.41 -17.91 -16.21
C TRP A 593 -9.86 -17.95 -16.71
N LYS A 594 -10.67 -16.93 -16.42
CA LYS A 594 -12.08 -16.88 -16.85
C LYS A 594 -12.22 -16.61 -18.34
N LYS A 595 -11.19 -16.02 -18.95
CA LYS A 595 -11.07 -15.83 -20.40
C LYS A 595 -10.39 -17.02 -21.11
N GLY A 596 -10.02 -18.08 -20.37
CA GLY A 596 -9.35 -19.26 -20.92
C GLY A 596 -7.85 -19.06 -21.19
N GLU A 597 -7.23 -18.04 -20.60
CA GLU A 597 -5.82 -17.69 -20.84
C GLU A 597 -4.84 -18.49 -19.98
N CYS A 598 -5.33 -19.09 -18.90
CA CYS A 598 -4.60 -19.97 -17.99
C CYS A 598 -5.57 -20.87 -17.20
N GLU A 599 -5.04 -21.86 -16.48
CA GLU A 599 -5.82 -22.68 -15.55
C GLU A 599 -6.11 -21.93 -14.25
N VAL A 600 -7.18 -22.30 -13.54
CA VAL A 600 -7.45 -21.84 -12.16
C VAL A 600 -6.47 -22.53 -11.20
N ILE A 601 -5.38 -21.85 -10.84
CA ILE A 601 -4.35 -22.35 -9.92
C ILE A 601 -4.42 -21.51 -8.63
N PRO A 602 -4.98 -22.07 -7.54
CA PRO A 602 -5.09 -21.37 -6.27
C PRO A 602 -3.72 -20.91 -5.74
N GLY A 603 -3.61 -19.62 -5.41
CA GLY A 603 -2.38 -18.99 -4.95
C GLY A 603 -1.41 -18.56 -6.04
N LYS A 604 -1.80 -18.65 -7.32
CA LYS A 604 -0.95 -18.26 -8.46
C LYS A 604 -1.72 -17.49 -9.55
N THR A 605 -2.80 -18.05 -10.07
CA THR A 605 -3.68 -17.38 -11.06
C THR A 605 -5.07 -17.10 -10.50
N ALA A 606 -5.36 -17.59 -9.29
CA ALA A 606 -6.56 -17.38 -8.50
C ALA A 606 -6.16 -17.23 -7.02
N PRO A 607 -7.03 -16.71 -6.12
CA PRO A 607 -6.72 -16.68 -4.70
C PRO A 607 -6.54 -18.10 -4.13
N PHE A 608 -5.89 -18.20 -2.96
CA PHE A 608 -5.91 -19.45 -2.20
C PHE A 608 -7.32 -19.75 -1.71
N PHE A 609 -7.70 -21.04 -1.70
CA PHE A 609 -8.93 -21.52 -1.06
C PHE A 609 -8.54 -22.33 0.18
N LYS A 610 -8.61 -21.69 1.35
CA LYS A 610 -8.20 -22.25 2.63
C LYS A 610 -9.38 -22.86 3.36
N VAL A 611 -9.14 -23.93 4.13
CA VAL A 611 -10.17 -24.52 4.99
C VAL A 611 -9.89 -24.12 6.43
N VAL A 612 -10.80 -23.35 7.03
CA VAL A 612 -10.70 -22.91 8.42
C VAL A 612 -11.78 -23.61 9.24
N GLU A 613 -11.36 -24.40 10.23
CA GLU A 613 -12.30 -25.00 11.18
C GLU A 613 -12.72 -23.97 12.24
N ARG A 614 -14.03 -23.73 12.34
CA ARG A 614 -14.67 -22.79 13.25
C ARG A 614 -15.56 -23.51 14.25
N ASP A 615 -15.03 -23.72 15.45
CA ASP A 615 -15.81 -24.06 16.63
C ASP A 615 -16.38 -22.76 17.23
N TYR A 616 -17.64 -22.47 16.87
CA TYR A 616 -18.40 -21.28 17.28
C TYR A 616 -18.85 -21.32 18.76
N PRO A 617 -19.28 -22.47 19.33
CA PRO A 617 -19.61 -22.56 20.76
C PRO A 617 -18.46 -22.11 21.66
N ASN A 618 -17.21 -22.28 21.22
CA ASN A 618 -16.04 -21.82 21.97
C ASN A 618 -15.49 -20.44 21.57
N THR A 619 -16.20 -19.62 20.78
CA THR A 619 -15.74 -18.26 20.42
C THR A 619 -15.33 -17.42 21.64
N TYR A 620 -16.10 -17.41 22.73
CA TYR A 620 -15.71 -16.73 23.98
C TYR A 620 -14.46 -17.30 24.61
N ALA A 621 -14.37 -18.64 24.72
CA ALA A 621 -13.22 -19.32 25.31
C ALA A 621 -11.93 -18.98 24.57
N LYS A 622 -12.01 -18.84 23.24
CA LYS A 622 -10.90 -18.39 22.37
C LYS A 622 -10.61 -16.91 22.55
N TYR A 623 -11.63 -16.05 22.59
CA TYR A 623 -11.47 -14.59 22.72
C TYR A 623 -10.70 -14.19 23.97
N ILE A 624 -10.90 -14.90 25.09
CA ILE A 624 -10.29 -14.56 26.38
C ILE A 624 -8.91 -15.20 26.60
N ALA A 625 -8.32 -15.89 25.62
CA ALA A 625 -7.08 -16.64 25.83
C ALA A 625 -6.16 -16.63 24.61
N ILE A 626 -4.84 -16.65 24.86
CA ILE A 626 -3.86 -16.81 23.78
C ILE A 626 -3.92 -18.25 23.26
N GLY A 627 -4.28 -18.38 21.99
CA GLY A 627 -4.47 -19.67 21.33
C GLY A 627 -3.20 -20.48 21.09
N PRO A 628 -3.36 -21.79 20.80
CA PRO A 628 -2.26 -22.73 20.74
C PRO A 628 -1.37 -22.57 19.49
N LEU A 629 -1.81 -21.86 18.44
CA LEU A 629 -1.03 -21.69 17.22
C LEU A 629 0.24 -20.87 17.44
N MET A 630 0.28 -20.00 18.46
CA MET A 630 1.50 -19.25 18.77
C MET A 630 2.65 -20.16 19.22
N LYS A 631 2.35 -21.25 19.93
CA LYS A 631 3.34 -22.29 20.24
C LYS A 631 3.57 -23.25 19.08
N LYS A 632 2.50 -23.67 18.40
CA LYS A 632 2.56 -24.69 17.34
C LYS A 632 3.23 -24.20 16.06
N LEU A 633 2.91 -22.99 15.62
CA LEU A 633 3.35 -22.41 14.35
C LEU A 633 4.33 -21.25 14.52
N GLY A 634 4.46 -20.70 15.73
CA GLY A 634 5.24 -19.50 15.97
C GLY A 634 4.52 -18.21 15.53
N ASN A 635 5.31 -17.15 15.44
CA ASN A 635 4.87 -15.82 15.02
C ASN A 635 5.65 -15.38 13.78
N ASN A 636 5.12 -14.38 13.06
CA ASN A 636 5.77 -13.85 11.87
C ASN A 636 5.45 -12.38 11.63
N ILE A 637 6.29 -11.74 10.82
CA ILE A 637 6.01 -10.44 10.22
C ILE A 637 6.85 -10.25 8.97
N LYS A 638 6.29 -9.64 7.92
CA LYS A 638 7.02 -9.20 6.72
C LYS A 638 7.93 -10.27 6.10
N GLY A 639 7.45 -11.52 6.08
CA GLY A 639 8.13 -12.65 5.49
C GLY A 639 9.23 -13.28 6.34
N ILE A 640 9.25 -12.97 7.65
CA ILE A 640 10.18 -13.54 8.64
C ILE A 640 9.36 -14.27 9.68
N ASP A 641 9.72 -15.52 9.97
CA ASP A 641 9.08 -16.38 10.97
C ASP A 641 10.02 -16.64 12.15
N TRP A 642 9.46 -16.82 13.36
CA TRP A 642 10.21 -17.24 14.55
C TRP A 642 9.34 -18.02 15.55
N ASN A 643 9.99 -18.79 16.42
CA ASN A 643 9.33 -19.42 17.55
C ASN A 643 9.03 -18.38 18.65
N THR A 644 7.82 -18.43 19.21
CA THR A 644 7.41 -17.53 20.31
C THR A 644 6.90 -18.27 21.55
N GLU A 645 7.28 -19.54 21.71
CA GLU A 645 6.79 -20.38 22.82
C GLU A 645 7.18 -19.81 24.18
N HIS A 646 8.44 -19.38 24.32
CA HIS A 646 8.95 -18.74 25.54
C HIS A 646 8.08 -17.54 25.95
N GLU A 647 7.73 -16.67 25.00
CA GLU A 647 6.93 -15.48 25.29
C GLU A 647 5.51 -15.84 25.73
N VAL A 648 4.92 -16.90 25.16
CA VAL A 648 3.61 -17.42 25.57
C VAL A 648 3.67 -18.00 26.98
N ASP A 649 4.76 -18.70 27.34
CA ASP A 649 4.97 -19.21 28.70
C ASP A 649 5.14 -18.09 29.74
N GLU A 650 5.89 -17.04 29.39
CA GLU A 650 6.01 -15.86 30.25
C GLU A 650 4.65 -15.17 30.47
N LEU A 651 3.79 -15.13 29.44
CA LEU A 651 2.44 -14.57 29.55
C LEU A 651 1.53 -15.41 30.46
N ALA A 652 1.69 -16.74 30.49
CA ALA A 652 0.95 -17.59 31.43
C ALA A 652 1.25 -17.24 32.90
N VAL A 653 2.47 -16.78 33.17
CA VAL A 653 2.89 -16.29 34.50
C VAL A 653 2.43 -14.86 34.73
N LEU A 654 2.61 -13.97 33.74
CA LEU A 654 2.34 -12.53 33.86
C LEU A 654 0.84 -12.21 33.95
N ASN A 655 0.04 -12.81 33.07
CA ASN A 655 -1.40 -12.56 32.97
C ASN A 655 -2.21 -13.59 33.78
N GLY A 656 -1.54 -14.63 34.28
CA GLY A 656 -2.19 -15.84 34.76
C GLY A 656 -2.78 -16.66 33.61
N THR A 657 -3.41 -17.77 33.98
CA THR A 657 -4.04 -18.70 33.04
C THR A 657 -5.54 -18.80 33.26
N ILE A 658 -6.28 -19.08 32.18
CA ILE A 658 -7.71 -19.37 32.24
C ILE A 658 -7.97 -20.55 33.16
N LYS A 659 -8.94 -20.38 34.07
CA LYS A 659 -9.28 -21.35 35.12
C LYS A 659 -10.55 -22.12 34.81
N GLU A 660 -11.45 -21.53 34.02
CA GLU A 660 -12.66 -22.20 33.56
C GLU A 660 -12.31 -23.48 32.79
N GLU A 661 -13.08 -24.55 33.02
CA GLU A 661 -12.97 -25.77 32.21
C GLU A 661 -13.34 -25.49 30.75
N GLY A 662 -12.61 -26.09 29.82
CA GLY A 662 -12.84 -25.92 28.39
C GLY A 662 -11.53 -25.88 27.60
N ILE A 663 -11.63 -25.53 26.31
CA ILE A 663 -10.50 -25.60 25.38
C ILE A 663 -9.37 -24.61 25.68
N SER A 664 -9.65 -23.54 26.42
CA SER A 664 -8.67 -22.51 26.78
C SER A 664 -8.09 -22.68 28.18
N LYS A 665 -8.51 -23.70 28.94
CA LYS A 665 -8.00 -23.94 30.30
C LYS A 665 -6.49 -24.07 30.30
N GLY A 666 -5.83 -23.32 31.19
CA GLY A 666 -4.37 -23.32 31.31
C GLY A 666 -3.64 -22.46 30.28
N MET A 667 -4.32 -21.88 29.29
CA MET A 667 -3.73 -20.91 28.36
C MET A 667 -3.60 -19.52 29.00
N PRO A 668 -2.64 -18.68 28.57
CA PRO A 668 -2.51 -17.32 29.07
C PRO A 668 -3.79 -16.50 28.88
N SER A 669 -4.17 -15.73 29.90
CA SER A 669 -5.40 -14.93 29.87
C SER A 669 -5.26 -13.68 28.99
N LEU A 670 -6.34 -13.35 28.30
CA LEU A 670 -6.66 -12.08 27.63
C LEU A 670 -7.98 -11.47 28.19
N SER A 671 -8.45 -11.95 29.36
CA SER A 671 -9.78 -11.58 29.89
C SER A 671 -9.92 -10.09 30.24
N GLU A 672 -8.80 -9.44 30.58
CA GLU A 672 -8.72 -8.04 30.99
C GLU A 672 -7.91 -7.22 29.99
N ASP A 673 -8.26 -5.94 29.84
CA ASP A 673 -7.66 -5.03 28.85
C ASP A 673 -6.12 -4.94 29.00
N ILE A 674 -5.62 -4.95 30.24
CA ILE A 674 -4.17 -4.94 30.53
C ILE A 674 -3.50 -6.24 30.07
N HIS A 675 -4.16 -7.38 30.20
CA HIS A 675 -3.60 -8.67 29.75
C HIS A 675 -3.38 -8.66 28.24
N VAL A 676 -4.29 -8.03 27.49
CA VAL A 676 -4.13 -7.81 26.04
C VAL A 676 -2.94 -6.91 25.76
N CYS A 677 -2.82 -5.77 26.47
CA CYS A 677 -1.69 -4.85 26.31
C CYS A 677 -0.34 -5.56 26.55
N ASP A 678 -0.23 -6.31 27.64
CA ASP A 678 0.98 -7.06 27.97
C ASP A 678 1.28 -8.17 26.94
N ALA A 679 0.25 -8.86 26.42
CA ALA A 679 0.42 -9.85 25.36
C ALA A 679 0.95 -9.23 24.05
N VAL A 680 0.39 -8.09 23.63
CA VAL A 680 0.87 -7.35 22.46
C VAL A 680 2.35 -6.97 22.61
N MET A 681 2.74 -6.41 23.76
CA MET A 681 4.12 -5.98 23.97
C MET A 681 5.09 -7.16 24.14
N ARG A 682 4.65 -8.26 24.77
CA ARG A 682 5.52 -9.41 25.01
C ARG A 682 5.87 -10.18 23.74
N MET A 683 4.95 -10.27 22.78
CA MET A 683 5.13 -11.04 21.54
C MET A 683 5.72 -10.23 20.38
N ALA A 684 5.96 -8.92 20.55
CA ALA A 684 6.46 -8.05 19.49
C ALA A 684 7.97 -7.74 19.62
N PRO A 685 8.74 -7.74 18.52
CA PRO A 685 10.17 -7.42 18.54
C PRO A 685 10.47 -5.96 18.93
N GLU A 686 9.52 -5.03 18.74
CA GLU A 686 9.69 -3.63 19.11
C GLU A 686 9.68 -3.39 20.62
N THR A 687 9.21 -4.36 21.41
CA THR A 687 8.98 -4.22 22.85
C THR A 687 9.55 -5.36 23.69
N ASN A 688 10.11 -6.39 23.05
CA ASN A 688 10.81 -7.49 23.68
C ASN A 688 12.11 -7.81 22.91
N GLY A 689 13.25 -7.55 23.55
CA GLY A 689 14.58 -7.70 22.94
C GLY A 689 14.93 -9.14 22.54
N GLU A 690 14.34 -10.14 23.19
CA GLU A 690 14.51 -11.55 22.79
C GLU A 690 13.74 -11.88 21.50
N VAL A 691 12.59 -11.23 21.29
CA VAL A 691 11.86 -11.34 20.02
C VAL A 691 12.57 -10.55 18.92
N ALA A 692 13.17 -9.40 19.25
CA ALA A 692 14.05 -8.67 18.34
C ALA A 692 15.23 -9.54 17.89
N HIS A 693 15.87 -10.26 18.82
CA HIS A 693 16.92 -11.22 18.51
C HIS A 693 16.47 -12.27 17.49
N LYS A 694 15.36 -12.96 17.78
CA LYS A 694 14.85 -14.05 16.93
C LYS A 694 14.47 -13.56 15.53
N SER A 695 13.77 -12.42 15.45
CA SER A 695 13.32 -11.84 14.18
C SER A 695 14.49 -11.31 13.33
N TRP A 696 15.47 -10.62 13.93
CA TRP A 696 16.68 -10.19 13.19
C TRP A 696 17.54 -11.38 12.73
N SER A 697 17.62 -12.45 13.52
CA SER A 697 18.31 -13.67 13.10
C SER A 697 17.66 -14.30 11.85
N GLY A 698 16.32 -14.30 11.78
CA GLY A 698 15.60 -14.73 10.58
C GLY A 698 15.89 -13.84 9.35
N GLN A 699 15.99 -12.52 9.56
CA GLN A 699 16.39 -11.59 8.49
C GLN A 699 17.84 -11.81 8.04
N SER A 700 18.75 -12.14 8.96
CA SER A 700 20.15 -12.45 8.66
C SER A 700 20.31 -13.67 7.77
N ILE A 701 19.48 -14.70 7.97
CA ILE A 701 19.47 -15.89 7.11
C ILE A 701 19.11 -15.52 5.67
N LYS A 702 18.02 -14.76 5.46
CA LYS A 702 17.59 -14.33 4.12
C LYS A 702 18.65 -13.49 3.41
N THR A 703 19.25 -12.55 4.13
CA THR A 703 20.20 -11.59 3.56
C THR A 703 21.62 -12.12 3.45
N GLY A 704 22.00 -13.12 4.25
CA GLY A 704 23.39 -13.57 4.38
C GLY A 704 24.29 -12.58 5.15
N ILE A 705 23.70 -11.61 5.84
CA ILE A 705 24.40 -10.54 6.57
C ILE A 705 24.02 -10.61 8.05
N ASP A 706 25.00 -10.53 8.95
CA ASP A 706 24.73 -10.47 10.39
C ASP A 706 24.10 -9.11 10.76
N HIS A 707 22.91 -9.15 11.36
CA HIS A 707 22.17 -7.97 11.84
C HIS A 707 22.15 -7.91 13.37
N SER A 708 22.98 -8.71 14.06
CA SER A 708 22.94 -8.84 15.52
C SER A 708 23.21 -7.54 16.27
N HIS A 709 24.02 -6.64 15.70
CA HIS A 709 24.33 -5.33 16.28
C HIS A 709 23.12 -4.44 16.47
N LEU A 710 22.02 -4.66 15.73
CA LEU A 710 20.81 -3.82 15.79
C LEU A 710 19.97 -4.05 17.06
N TYR A 711 20.07 -5.21 17.71
CA TYR A 711 19.29 -5.53 18.91
C TYR A 711 20.13 -5.90 20.13
N LYS A 712 21.40 -6.34 19.95
CA LYS A 712 22.20 -6.95 21.03
C LYS A 712 22.34 -6.08 22.28
N GLY A 713 22.46 -4.76 22.11
CA GLY A 713 22.55 -3.82 23.23
C GLY A 713 21.27 -3.69 24.08
N ARG A 714 20.14 -4.21 23.59
CA ARG A 714 18.82 -4.14 24.23
C ARG A 714 18.11 -5.50 24.28
N GLN A 715 18.84 -6.61 24.13
CA GLN A 715 18.25 -7.96 24.06
C GLN A 715 17.49 -8.34 25.35
N GLU A 716 17.95 -7.89 26.51
CA GLU A 716 17.29 -8.19 27.81
C GLU A 716 16.03 -7.35 28.07
N GLU A 717 15.76 -6.33 27.25
CA GLU A 717 14.69 -5.38 27.50
C GLU A 717 13.31 -5.97 27.22
N LYS A 718 12.39 -5.80 28.18
CA LYS A 718 10.99 -6.24 28.11
C LYS A 718 10.10 -5.13 28.64
N ILE A 719 9.34 -4.49 27.75
CA ILE A 719 8.43 -3.39 28.09
C ILE A 719 7.09 -3.98 28.57
N THR A 720 6.58 -3.50 29.71
CA THR A 720 5.27 -3.89 30.24
C THR A 720 4.30 -2.70 30.32
N TYR A 721 3.00 -2.99 30.47
CA TYR A 721 1.98 -1.95 30.60
C TYR A 721 2.24 -1.05 31.82
N ARG A 722 2.67 -1.62 32.95
CA ARG A 722 2.97 -0.85 34.17
C ARG A 722 4.19 0.04 34.00
N ASP A 723 5.18 -0.36 33.21
CA ASP A 723 6.36 0.47 32.92
C ASP A 723 5.98 1.71 32.12
N ILE A 724 5.13 1.55 31.10
CA ILE A 724 4.73 2.67 30.24
C ILE A 724 3.73 3.62 30.93
N VAL A 725 2.98 3.13 31.92
CA VAL A 725 2.18 3.98 32.83
C VAL A 725 3.11 4.86 33.67
N ALA A 726 4.23 4.31 34.16
CA ALA A 726 5.20 5.09 34.91
C ALA A 726 5.87 6.14 34.02
N GLN A 727 6.26 5.78 32.80
CA GLN A 727 6.81 6.70 31.81
C GLN A 727 6.83 6.03 30.41
N PRO A 728 6.48 6.75 29.33
CA PRO A 728 6.60 6.24 27.96
C PRO A 728 7.97 5.61 27.68
N ARG A 729 7.99 4.51 26.92
CA ARG A 729 9.23 3.78 26.60
C ARG A 729 9.54 3.87 25.12
N LYS A 730 10.80 4.12 24.78
CA LYS A 730 11.29 4.08 23.41
C LYS A 730 11.35 2.61 22.97
N ILE A 731 10.79 2.30 21.81
CA ILE A 731 10.81 0.94 21.26
C ILE A 731 12.20 0.49 20.81
N ILE A 732 12.36 -0.81 20.54
CA ILE A 732 13.57 -1.47 20.07
C ILE A 732 13.58 -1.51 18.55
N THR A 733 14.77 -1.41 17.93
CA THR A 733 14.96 -1.63 16.49
C THR A 733 14.49 -3.03 16.09
N ALA A 734 13.54 -3.13 15.16
CA ALA A 734 12.94 -4.39 14.71
C ALA A 734 12.92 -4.49 13.18
N PRO A 735 13.06 -5.70 12.60
CA PRO A 735 13.06 -5.89 11.15
C PRO A 735 11.70 -5.62 10.51
N THR A 736 10.66 -5.44 11.32
CA THR A 736 9.37 -4.90 10.88
C THR A 736 9.54 -3.54 10.20
N TRP A 737 10.51 -2.73 10.61
CA TRP A 737 10.67 -1.35 10.18
C TRP A 737 12.00 -1.13 9.48
N SER A 738 12.08 -0.08 8.67
CA SER A 738 13.28 0.21 7.87
C SER A 738 14.17 1.32 8.44
N GLY A 739 13.93 1.72 9.69
CA GLY A 739 14.75 2.68 10.43
C GLY A 739 15.26 2.07 11.72
N ILE A 740 16.23 2.72 12.34
CA ILE A 740 16.81 2.28 13.62
C ILE A 740 16.34 3.16 14.77
N GLU A 741 16.21 2.57 15.95
CA GLU A 741 15.86 3.25 17.19
C GLU A 741 17.15 3.44 18.01
N SER A 742 17.93 4.45 17.63
CA SER A 742 19.26 4.74 18.17
C SER A 742 19.27 6.00 19.05
N GLU A 743 20.21 6.06 20.00
CA GLU A 743 20.48 7.27 20.79
C GLU A 743 21.34 8.30 20.03
N GLU A 744 21.97 7.89 18.92
CA GLU A 744 22.89 8.74 18.13
C GLU A 744 22.29 9.18 16.80
N VAL A 745 21.37 8.38 16.25
CA VAL A 745 20.74 8.63 14.95
C VAL A 745 19.23 8.57 15.11
N SER A 746 18.54 9.63 14.70
CA SER A 746 17.07 9.65 14.65
C SER A 746 16.53 8.64 13.64
N TYR A 747 15.37 8.05 13.94
CA TYR A 747 14.69 7.16 13.01
C TYR A 747 14.48 7.83 11.65
N THR A 748 14.92 7.17 10.58
CA THR A 748 14.62 7.55 9.19
C THR A 748 14.23 6.28 8.42
N ALA A 749 13.20 6.38 7.59
CA ALA A 749 12.75 5.24 6.80
C ALA A 749 13.80 4.87 5.74
N CYS A 750 13.93 3.57 5.47
CA CYS A 750 14.90 2.99 4.56
C CYS A 750 16.37 3.12 4.98
N TYR A 751 16.65 3.51 6.22
CA TYR A 751 17.99 3.48 6.80
C TYR A 751 18.60 2.08 6.71
N THR A 752 17.87 1.06 7.17
CA THR A 752 18.39 -0.33 7.16
C THR A 752 18.53 -0.88 5.75
N ASN A 753 17.69 -0.41 4.82
CA ASN A 753 17.85 -0.80 3.42
C ASN A 753 19.18 -0.31 2.86
N LEU A 754 19.53 0.95 3.12
CA LEU A 754 20.74 1.58 2.62
C LEU A 754 22.01 1.12 3.37
N HIS A 755 21.95 1.00 4.70
CA HIS A 755 23.13 0.82 5.56
C HIS A 755 23.35 -0.64 6.00
N GLU A 756 22.29 -1.45 6.05
CA GLU A 756 22.35 -2.88 6.40
C GLU A 756 22.16 -3.77 5.16
N HIS A 757 22.16 -3.15 3.99
CA HIS A 757 22.00 -3.77 2.68
C HIS A 757 20.75 -4.66 2.52
N ILE A 758 19.68 -4.34 3.24
CA ILE A 758 18.41 -5.06 3.15
C ILE A 758 17.64 -4.60 1.89
N PRO A 759 17.23 -5.49 0.98
CA PRO A 759 16.52 -5.06 -0.23
C PRO A 759 15.18 -4.40 0.10
N LEU A 760 14.80 -3.42 -0.71
CA LEU A 760 13.40 -3.03 -0.78
C LEU A 760 12.61 -4.21 -1.34
N ARG A 761 11.38 -4.39 -0.89
CA ARG A 761 10.57 -5.57 -1.24
C ARG A 761 9.86 -5.37 -2.57
N THR A 762 10.62 -4.93 -3.56
CA THR A 762 10.23 -4.66 -4.93
C THR A 762 10.73 -5.80 -5.83
N LEU A 763 10.32 -5.81 -7.09
CA LEU A 763 10.81 -6.78 -8.07
C LEU A 763 12.34 -6.76 -8.16
N THR A 764 12.91 -5.56 -8.22
CA THR A 764 14.36 -5.34 -8.41
C THR A 764 15.16 -5.49 -7.11
N GLY A 765 14.52 -5.41 -5.94
CA GLY A 765 15.19 -5.29 -4.65
C GLY A 765 15.65 -3.86 -4.29
N ARG A 766 15.33 -2.88 -5.14
CA ARG A 766 15.79 -1.48 -5.08
C ARG A 766 14.60 -0.51 -5.18
N ALA A 767 14.87 0.79 -5.02
CA ALA A 767 13.90 1.83 -5.31
C ALA A 767 13.53 1.77 -6.80
N GLN A 768 12.26 1.53 -7.09
CA GLN A 768 11.82 1.13 -8.43
C GLN A 768 11.14 2.31 -9.13
N PHE A 769 11.86 2.97 -10.03
CA PHE A 769 11.35 4.06 -10.87
C PHE A 769 10.44 3.52 -11.98
N TYR A 770 10.76 2.33 -12.51
CA TYR A 770 10.07 1.72 -13.63
C TYR A 770 9.12 0.58 -13.21
N GLN A 771 7.86 0.69 -13.60
CA GLN A 771 6.80 -0.27 -13.25
C GLN A 771 6.41 -1.08 -14.49
N ASP A 772 6.86 -2.34 -14.56
CA ASP A 772 6.79 -3.15 -15.78
C ASP A 772 5.58 -4.10 -15.86
N HIS A 773 4.65 -4.00 -14.90
CA HIS A 773 3.40 -4.75 -14.92
C HIS A 773 2.49 -4.28 -16.06
N GLU A 774 1.82 -5.20 -16.76
CA GLU A 774 1.02 -4.90 -17.95
C GLU A 774 0.01 -3.76 -17.73
N TRP A 775 -0.75 -3.78 -16.63
CA TRP A 775 -1.67 -2.67 -16.31
C TRP A 775 -0.96 -1.34 -16.04
N MET A 776 0.23 -1.35 -15.43
CA MET A 776 0.99 -0.11 -15.21
C MET A 776 1.44 0.48 -16.54
N LEU A 777 1.83 -0.35 -17.51
CA LEU A 777 2.20 0.09 -18.86
C LEU A 777 0.99 0.55 -19.66
N ASP A 778 -0.13 -0.18 -19.61
CA ASP A 778 -1.36 0.16 -20.33
C ASP A 778 -1.99 1.46 -19.82
N PHE A 779 -1.92 1.75 -18.52
CA PHE A 779 -2.34 3.05 -17.96
C PHE A 779 -1.26 4.13 -18.07
N GLY A 780 -0.11 3.84 -18.68
CA GLY A 780 0.96 4.82 -18.95
C GLY A 780 1.70 5.31 -17.71
N GLU A 781 1.78 4.46 -16.71
CA GLU A 781 2.40 4.71 -15.41
C GLU A 781 3.65 3.86 -15.22
N GLY A 782 4.24 3.34 -16.30
CA GLY A 782 5.56 2.70 -16.29
C GLY A 782 6.61 3.63 -15.66
N PHE A 783 6.66 4.89 -16.10
CA PHE A 783 7.42 5.97 -15.46
C PHE A 783 6.49 7.00 -14.79
N CYS A 784 7.05 7.82 -13.91
CA CYS A 784 6.35 8.99 -13.40
C CYS A 784 6.11 9.98 -14.55
N THR A 785 4.89 10.47 -14.68
CA THR A 785 4.47 11.42 -15.72
C THR A 785 3.51 12.44 -15.12
N TYR A 786 3.29 13.56 -15.80
CA TYR A 786 2.23 14.48 -15.36
C TYR A 786 0.89 13.99 -15.88
N LYS A 787 -0.07 13.76 -14.96
CA LYS A 787 -1.48 13.57 -15.28
C LYS A 787 -2.32 14.67 -14.63
N PRO A 788 -3.18 15.38 -15.37
CA PRO A 788 -4.04 16.41 -14.81
C PRO A 788 -5.13 15.79 -13.92
N ALA A 789 -5.79 16.61 -13.10
CA ALA A 789 -6.94 16.16 -12.32
C ALA A 789 -8.04 15.59 -13.23
N VAL A 790 -8.57 14.40 -12.88
CA VAL A 790 -9.65 13.73 -13.61
C VAL A 790 -10.94 14.56 -13.56
N ASP A 791 -11.62 14.71 -14.70
CA ASP A 791 -12.98 15.23 -14.73
C ASP A 791 -13.96 14.14 -14.28
N THR A 792 -14.55 14.33 -13.09
CA THR A 792 -15.53 13.40 -12.52
C THR A 792 -16.90 13.49 -13.20
N LYS A 793 -17.09 14.44 -14.14
CA LYS A 793 -18.35 14.68 -14.85
C LYS A 793 -19.53 14.92 -13.88
N ALA A 794 -19.25 15.34 -12.64
CA ALA A 794 -20.24 15.46 -11.57
C ALA A 794 -21.28 16.56 -11.85
N VAL A 795 -20.87 17.65 -12.51
CA VAL A 795 -21.76 18.79 -12.83
C VAL A 795 -22.74 18.50 -13.97
N GLN A 796 -22.48 17.47 -14.78
CA GLN A 796 -23.30 17.16 -15.95
C GLN A 796 -24.72 16.75 -15.57
N THR A 797 -24.89 16.09 -14.41
CA THR A 797 -26.18 15.56 -13.94
C THR A 797 -26.90 16.45 -12.92
N ILE A 798 -26.41 17.68 -12.72
CA ILE A 798 -27.13 18.67 -11.91
C ILE A 798 -28.49 18.98 -12.57
N PRO A 799 -29.60 18.95 -11.80
CA PRO A 799 -30.94 19.29 -12.30
C PRO A 799 -31.03 20.69 -12.94
N GLU A 800 -31.84 20.82 -13.99
CA GLU A 800 -31.96 22.08 -14.76
C GLU A 800 -32.50 23.26 -13.93
N ASN A 801 -33.36 22.99 -12.94
CA ASN A 801 -33.85 24.00 -11.99
C ASN A 801 -32.75 24.56 -11.06
N VAL A 802 -31.62 23.86 -10.92
CA VAL A 802 -30.42 24.35 -10.23
C VAL A 802 -29.54 25.14 -11.21
N LYS A 803 -29.29 24.59 -12.41
CA LYS A 803 -28.49 25.25 -13.46
C LYS A 803 -29.07 26.58 -13.94
N SER A 804 -30.40 26.71 -13.94
CA SER A 804 -31.10 27.94 -14.35
C SER A 804 -30.98 29.10 -13.35
N LYS A 805 -30.42 28.87 -12.15
CA LYS A 805 -30.10 29.93 -11.18
C LYS A 805 -28.64 30.38 -11.35
N PRO A 806 -28.27 31.61 -10.96
CA PRO A 806 -26.86 32.01 -10.89
C PRO A 806 -26.07 31.02 -10.03
N HIS A 807 -25.03 30.43 -10.62
CA HIS A 807 -24.21 29.40 -9.98
C HIS A 807 -22.74 29.54 -10.40
N LEU A 808 -21.86 28.93 -9.60
CA LEU A 808 -20.42 28.84 -9.86
C LEU A 808 -19.99 27.39 -9.76
N VAL A 809 -19.10 26.97 -10.65
CA VAL A 809 -18.42 25.68 -10.56
C VAL A 809 -17.07 25.93 -9.93
N LEU A 810 -16.83 25.30 -8.77
CA LEU A 810 -15.60 25.42 -8.00
C LEU A 810 -15.03 24.03 -7.74
N ASN A 811 -13.72 23.94 -7.59
CA ASN A 811 -13.09 22.72 -7.11
C ASN A 811 -13.35 22.56 -5.60
N TRP A 812 -13.83 21.38 -5.20
CA TRP A 812 -14.21 21.09 -3.81
C TRP A 812 -13.07 20.37 -3.10
N ILE A 813 -12.33 21.09 -2.24
CA ILE A 813 -11.17 20.58 -1.50
C ILE A 813 -11.53 20.51 -0.01
N THR A 814 -11.24 19.38 0.62
CA THR A 814 -11.61 19.11 2.02
C THR A 814 -10.37 18.85 2.89
N PRO A 815 -9.52 19.87 3.15
CA PRO A 815 -8.38 19.70 4.06
C PRO A 815 -8.89 19.43 5.48
N HIS A 816 -8.04 18.79 6.30
CA HIS A 816 -8.41 18.50 7.68
C HIS A 816 -8.52 19.78 8.52
N SER A 817 -9.56 19.83 9.36
CA SER A 817 -9.90 21.01 10.16
C SER A 817 -8.91 21.21 11.32
N LYS A 818 -8.72 22.48 11.70
CA LYS A 818 -8.05 22.87 12.94
C LYS A 818 -8.89 22.57 14.19
N TRP A 819 -10.21 22.58 14.05
CA TRP A 819 -11.17 22.59 15.17
C TRP A 819 -11.76 21.20 15.46
N GLY A 820 -11.11 20.15 15.00
CA GLY A 820 -11.48 18.77 15.26
C GLY A 820 -10.52 17.79 14.59
N ILE A 821 -10.45 16.57 15.10
CA ILE A 821 -9.72 15.48 14.45
C ILE A 821 -10.73 14.65 13.70
N HIS A 822 -10.80 14.87 12.40
CA HIS A 822 -11.92 14.43 11.56
C HIS A 822 -13.22 15.00 12.14
N SER A 823 -14.20 14.14 12.45
CA SER A 823 -15.44 14.53 13.13
C SER A 823 -15.36 14.51 14.66
N THR A 824 -14.33 13.90 15.25
CA THR A 824 -14.15 13.92 16.71
C THR A 824 -13.80 15.34 17.14
N TYR A 825 -14.48 15.80 18.18
CA TYR A 825 -14.46 17.18 18.70
C TYR A 825 -15.21 18.24 17.88
N GLN A 826 -15.76 17.92 16.71
CA GLN A 826 -16.56 18.90 15.97
C GLN A 826 -17.86 19.28 16.71
N ASP A 827 -18.38 18.38 17.54
CA ASP A 827 -19.50 18.58 18.45
C ASP A 827 -19.07 19.06 19.85
N ASN A 828 -17.77 19.23 20.09
CA ASN A 828 -17.28 19.72 21.37
C ASN A 828 -17.53 21.24 21.46
N LEU A 829 -18.29 21.64 22.49
CA LEU A 829 -18.67 23.04 22.69
C LEU A 829 -17.48 24.01 22.71
N ARG A 830 -16.32 23.62 23.26
CA ARG A 830 -15.13 24.48 23.26
C ARG A 830 -14.61 24.71 21.85
N MET A 831 -14.56 23.67 21.02
CA MET A 831 -14.12 23.79 19.62
C MET A 831 -15.09 24.62 18.79
N LEU A 832 -16.40 24.39 18.96
CA LEU A 832 -17.45 25.19 18.32
C LEU A 832 -17.33 26.68 18.68
N THR A 833 -17.08 26.97 19.96
CA THR A 833 -16.94 28.34 20.50
C THR A 833 -15.70 29.05 19.94
N LEU A 834 -14.58 28.35 19.77
CA LEU A 834 -13.34 28.94 19.22
C LEU A 834 -13.40 29.18 17.71
N PHE A 835 -14.37 28.58 17.01
CA PHE A 835 -14.55 28.70 15.58
C PHE A 835 -15.77 29.57 15.20
N ARG A 836 -16.80 28.96 14.61
CA ARG A 836 -17.99 29.62 14.05
C ARG A 836 -19.30 28.99 14.50
N GLY A 837 -19.29 28.18 15.56
CA GLY A 837 -20.50 27.54 16.10
C GLY A 837 -21.01 26.31 15.35
N GLY A 838 -20.30 25.85 14.31
CA GLY A 838 -20.65 24.67 13.50
C GLY A 838 -20.34 24.94 12.02
N PRO A 839 -20.50 23.94 11.13
CA PRO A 839 -20.76 24.18 9.71
C PRO A 839 -21.96 25.12 9.49
#